data_AF-A0A818RA95-F1
#
_entry.id   AF-A0A818RA95-F1
#
_cell.length_a   1.000
_cell.length_b   1.000
_cell.length_c   1.000
_cell.angle_alpha   90.00
_cell.angle_beta   90.00
_cell.angle_gamma   90.00
#
_symmetry.space_group_name_H-M   'P 1'
#
loop_
_entity.id
_entity.type
_entity.pdbx_description
1 polymer ?
#
loop_
_entity_poly.entity_id
_entity_poly.type
_entity_poly.pdbx_seq_one_letter_code
_entity_poly.pdbx_strand_id
1 'polypeptide(L)'
;MFWTFACLLSLLYSINSQNVNPSGHHWNYEREGPDAWHHMFETCEGEAQSPIDIRTVHVKYDSSLTSLSLNGYTTNMSSFLWNFTHNGHTIVAYPPPLARLSMSGGGLPEVFYLVQFHFHWGYNEFQGSEHTINGRKYPLEIHFVHRAPFTGMYAVLGILFDRQRDDNPYLTSLLSALNRTVNTSISVEHQIDLSRLLPTSPSPRFYRYNGSLTTPPCTEGIIWTVLARTVPISPYQLRVLTNNIIPFNFRPPQKLHSRKVLANFRPESHEGGEEEESGGGAHHSTASFNRIKIIKLILLCKSGAPIQNAAVIFAEVPSDYPEAGKHIKYVKNRTININYVNTQGGIITKNLVISIDPYMRGRMRPAETKSYVESFELNQPLTNFFVGKVVKSDNNKYKVGQVVYGQGAYEEYTIHSKDQAESLRILSDEQLKLGLSLTTWVGAAGMPGQTAFYGFYYIGQPKKDETIFITGASGAVGQIVGQLAKREGLKVIGSAGTDEKVQWLKNELSFDHAFNYNTVNIRKELAKFNPLNIYFDNVGGDQLEAAIAAAADHARFVECGMISQYHKSNDVGIRNLILVVRKRLKLQGFIIFDQTKDENFNREFYSKVPKWIANGELKIKEDVTKGLEQAPEAVVGIFKGKNFGKAVVQIADD
;
A
#
# COMPACT_ATOMS: atom_id res chain seq x y z
N MET A 1 -10.37 18.05 33.66
CA MET A 1 -9.13 18.49 32.98
C MET A 1 -7.89 17.70 33.45
N PHE A 2 -8.02 16.43 33.89
CA PHE A 2 -6.88 15.62 34.35
C PHE A 2 -6.91 14.14 33.91
N TRP A 3 -7.84 13.75 33.02
CA TRP A 3 -7.98 12.37 32.56
C TRP A 3 -7.60 12.13 31.09
N THR A 4 -7.26 13.20 30.36
CA THR A 4 -6.84 13.13 28.94
C THR A 4 -5.34 12.91 28.73
N PHE A 5 -4.53 12.91 29.79
CA PHE A 5 -3.07 12.72 29.70
C PHE A 5 -2.61 11.26 29.85
N ALA A 6 -3.43 10.38 30.44
CA ALA A 6 -3.04 8.98 30.69
C ALA A 6 -3.21 8.06 29.47
N CYS A 7 -4.14 8.34 28.56
CA CYS A 7 -4.37 7.51 27.36
C CYS A 7 -3.40 7.79 26.20
N LEU A 8 -2.66 8.91 26.22
CA LEU A 8 -1.61 9.17 25.23
C LEU A 8 -0.32 8.39 25.53
N LEU A 9 -0.03 8.10 26.80
CA LEU A 9 1.14 7.30 27.19
C LEU A 9 0.98 5.80 26.92
N SER A 10 -0.25 5.26 26.93
CA SER A 10 -0.49 3.86 26.56
C SER A 10 -0.49 3.63 25.05
N LEU A 11 -0.83 4.64 24.24
CA LEU A 11 -0.70 4.59 22.77
C LEU A 11 0.76 4.62 22.31
N LEU A 12 1.64 5.32 23.05
CA LEU A 12 3.09 5.31 22.80
C LEU A 12 3.73 3.94 23.08
N TYR A 13 3.12 3.10 23.93
CA TYR A 13 3.61 1.75 24.19
C TYR A 13 3.19 0.73 23.12
N SER A 14 2.03 0.92 22.47
CA SER A 14 1.53 -0.02 21.45
C SER A 14 2.01 0.26 20.03
N ILE A 15 2.62 1.42 19.75
CA ILE A 15 3.35 1.66 18.50
C ILE A 15 4.77 1.08 18.58
N ASN A 16 5.30 0.87 19.79
CA ASN A 16 6.63 0.26 20.03
C ASN A 16 6.69 -1.25 19.80
N SER A 17 5.58 -1.92 19.47
CA SER A 17 5.54 -3.38 19.28
C SER A 17 5.38 -3.83 17.82
N GLN A 18 5.70 -3.00 16.82
CA GLN A 18 5.78 -3.46 15.42
C GLN A 18 7.19 -3.83 14.95
N ASN A 19 8.18 -3.78 15.85
CA ASN A 19 9.38 -4.62 15.75
C ASN A 19 9.16 -5.96 16.49
N VAL A 20 7.98 -6.59 16.33
CA VAL A 20 7.86 -8.00 16.70
C VAL A 20 8.67 -8.77 15.69
N ASN A 21 9.84 -9.20 16.16
CA ASN A 21 10.64 -10.19 15.50
C ASN A 21 9.74 -11.37 15.08
N PRO A 22 9.58 -11.70 13.79
CA PRO A 22 8.79 -12.84 13.35
C PRO A 22 9.28 -14.16 13.94
N SER A 23 10.53 -14.22 14.42
CA SER A 23 11.16 -15.39 15.02
C SER A 23 11.23 -15.37 16.56
N GLY A 24 10.86 -14.27 17.23
CA GLY A 24 10.91 -14.17 18.70
C GLY A 24 12.32 -14.13 19.32
N HIS A 25 13.39 -14.07 18.51
CA HIS A 25 14.77 -14.03 18.98
C HIS A 25 15.22 -12.62 19.44
N HIS A 26 15.98 -12.53 20.52
CA HIS A 26 16.64 -11.30 20.94
C HIS A 26 18.03 -11.24 20.26
N TRP A 27 18.53 -10.06 19.87
CA TRP A 27 19.87 -9.91 19.29
C TRP A 27 20.61 -8.73 19.92
N ASN A 28 21.94 -8.68 19.79
CA ASN A 28 22.76 -7.55 20.27
C ASN A 28 24.01 -7.38 19.39
N TYR A 29 24.87 -6.42 19.72
CA TYR A 29 26.14 -6.21 19.01
C TYR A 29 27.33 -6.94 19.65
N GLU A 30 27.16 -7.55 20.82
CA GLU A 30 28.22 -8.19 21.61
C GLU A 30 28.25 -9.72 21.42
N ARG A 31 27.58 -10.47 22.32
CA ARG A 31 27.65 -11.95 22.40
C ARG A 31 26.94 -12.64 21.24
N GLU A 32 25.84 -12.06 20.78
CA GLU A 32 25.09 -12.49 19.60
C GLU A 32 25.26 -11.44 18.50
N GLY A 33 26.51 -11.02 18.32
CA GLY A 33 26.90 -9.91 17.45
C GLY A 33 26.71 -10.20 15.96
N PRO A 34 27.11 -9.24 15.10
CA PRO A 34 26.85 -9.30 13.66
C PRO A 34 27.31 -10.58 12.95
N ASP A 35 28.40 -11.19 13.42
CA ASP A 35 28.93 -12.44 12.85
C ASP A 35 28.02 -13.64 13.14
N ALA A 36 27.16 -13.58 14.16
CA ALA A 36 26.24 -14.66 14.55
C ALA A 36 24.79 -14.43 14.11
N TRP A 37 24.44 -13.25 13.57
CA TRP A 37 23.06 -12.92 13.22
C TRP A 37 22.44 -13.85 12.18
N HIS A 38 23.25 -14.41 11.27
CA HIS A 38 22.79 -15.35 10.26
C HIS A 38 22.17 -16.64 10.85
N HIS A 39 22.60 -17.06 12.05
CA HIS A 39 22.00 -18.20 12.75
C HIS A 39 20.56 -17.95 13.19
N MET A 40 20.18 -16.68 13.41
CA MET A 40 18.84 -16.27 13.87
C MET A 40 17.99 -15.66 12.75
N PHE A 41 18.65 -15.12 11.72
CA PHE A 41 18.06 -14.41 10.60
C PHE A 41 18.79 -14.82 9.32
N GLU A 42 18.27 -15.84 8.62
CA GLU A 42 18.84 -16.39 7.38
C GLU A 42 19.14 -15.30 6.33
N THR A 43 18.33 -14.25 6.29
CA THR A 43 18.51 -13.10 5.38
C THR A 43 19.78 -12.29 5.63
N CYS A 44 20.44 -12.43 6.80
CA CYS A 44 21.73 -11.79 7.08
C CYS A 44 22.91 -12.44 6.33
N GLU A 45 22.70 -13.59 5.69
CA GLU A 45 23.69 -14.34 4.90
C GLU A 45 23.64 -14.04 3.38
N GLY A 46 22.77 -13.11 2.95
CA GLY A 46 22.61 -12.80 1.53
C GLY A 46 23.87 -12.18 0.86
N GLU A 47 23.84 -12.07 -0.48
CA GLU A 47 24.99 -11.58 -1.26
C GLU A 47 25.00 -10.05 -1.45
N ALA A 48 23.88 -9.37 -1.16
CA ALA A 48 23.72 -7.93 -1.26
C ALA A 48 23.75 -7.23 0.11
N GLN A 49 24.52 -7.77 1.07
CA GLN A 49 24.56 -7.24 2.43
C GLN A 49 25.25 -5.87 2.55
N SER A 50 24.90 -5.14 3.62
CA SER A 50 25.43 -3.83 4.00
C SER A 50 25.77 -3.83 5.50
N PRO A 51 26.66 -2.94 5.96
CA PRO A 51 27.39 -1.91 5.20
C PRO A 51 28.48 -2.49 4.29
N ILE A 52 29.11 -1.67 3.45
CA ILE A 52 30.24 -2.08 2.60
C ILE A 52 31.46 -1.17 2.77
N ASP A 53 32.62 -1.66 2.33
CA ASP A 53 33.81 -0.85 2.13
C ASP A 53 33.81 -0.24 0.72
N ILE A 54 33.67 1.09 0.64
CA ILE A 54 33.68 1.84 -0.60
C ILE A 54 35.13 2.01 -1.06
N ARG A 55 35.60 1.07 -1.89
CA ARG A 55 36.89 1.15 -2.58
C ARG A 55 36.81 2.12 -3.74
N THR A 56 37.27 3.36 -3.53
CA THR A 56 37.19 4.46 -4.49
C THR A 56 37.78 4.13 -5.86
N VAL A 57 38.84 3.31 -5.91
CA VAL A 57 39.48 2.79 -7.14
C VAL A 57 38.54 1.93 -8.00
N HIS A 58 37.49 1.33 -7.42
CA HIS A 58 36.52 0.49 -8.14
C HIS A 58 35.20 1.20 -8.39
N VAL A 59 35.02 2.41 -7.85
CA VAL A 59 33.81 3.20 -8.03
C VAL A 59 33.74 3.68 -9.48
N LYS A 60 32.56 3.53 -10.10
CA LYS A 60 32.34 3.99 -11.47
C LYS A 60 31.53 5.28 -11.47
N TYR A 61 32.00 6.26 -12.21
CA TYR A 61 31.19 7.43 -12.52
C TYR A 61 29.98 7.01 -13.36
N ASP A 62 28.80 7.46 -12.97
CA ASP A 62 27.56 7.26 -13.72
C ASP A 62 26.87 8.60 -13.94
N SER A 63 26.82 9.05 -15.19
CA SER A 63 26.22 10.32 -15.58
C SER A 63 24.70 10.36 -15.42
N SER A 64 24.04 9.21 -15.23
CA SER A 64 22.60 9.15 -14.95
C SER A 64 22.25 9.50 -13.50
N LEU A 65 23.24 9.47 -12.59
CA LEU A 65 23.09 9.93 -11.22
C LEU A 65 23.08 11.47 -11.19
N THR A 66 21.93 12.05 -11.51
CA THR A 66 21.71 13.50 -11.50
C THR A 66 21.71 14.08 -10.07
N SER A 67 21.36 15.35 -9.93
CA SER A 67 21.21 16.01 -8.63
C SER A 67 20.30 15.24 -7.66
N LEU A 68 20.78 15.05 -6.44
CA LEU A 68 19.99 14.54 -5.32
C LEU A 68 19.23 15.70 -4.65
N SER A 69 17.91 15.58 -4.54
CA SER A 69 17.04 16.56 -3.89
C SER A 69 16.65 16.08 -2.50
N LEU A 70 16.84 16.94 -1.50
CA LEU A 70 16.41 16.73 -0.12
C LEU A 70 15.40 17.81 0.25
N ASN A 71 14.12 17.47 0.22
CA ASN A 71 13.03 18.43 0.41
C ASN A 71 12.55 18.45 1.87
N GLY A 72 12.29 19.65 2.38
CA GLY A 72 11.78 19.89 3.74
C GLY A 72 12.83 19.90 4.85
N TYR A 73 14.05 19.44 4.56
CA TYR A 73 15.15 19.33 5.53
C TYR A 73 15.80 20.67 5.93
N THR A 74 15.61 21.72 5.13
CA THR A 74 16.26 23.03 5.29
C THR A 74 15.30 24.15 5.70
N THR A 75 13.98 23.92 5.60
CA THR A 75 12.94 24.81 6.14
C THR A 75 13.00 24.79 7.67
N ASN A 76 12.79 25.94 8.31
CA ASN A 76 12.87 26.11 9.77
C ASN A 76 11.85 25.20 10.49
N MET A 77 12.23 23.93 10.67
CA MET A 77 11.50 22.91 11.42
C MET A 77 11.60 23.15 12.94
N SER A 78 12.17 24.28 13.36
CA SER A 78 12.29 24.70 14.75
C SER A 78 10.94 24.87 15.46
N SER A 79 9.79 24.69 14.80
CA SER A 79 8.47 24.69 15.44
C SER A 79 7.91 23.28 15.69
N PHE A 80 8.53 22.22 15.16
CA PHE A 80 8.01 20.85 15.28
C PHE A 80 8.87 19.98 16.19
N LEU A 81 8.21 19.17 17.02
CA LEU A 81 8.84 18.28 17.97
C LEU A 81 9.13 16.93 17.32
N TRP A 82 10.40 16.55 17.29
CA TRP A 82 10.86 15.23 16.89
C TRP A 82 10.81 14.29 18.09
N ASN A 83 10.43 13.04 17.87
CA ASN A 83 10.41 12.04 18.93
C ASN A 83 11.71 11.21 18.89
N PHE A 84 12.49 11.30 19.95
CA PHE A 84 13.71 10.50 20.16
C PHE A 84 13.45 9.36 21.13
N THR A 85 13.80 8.14 20.73
CA THR A 85 13.63 6.94 21.56
C THR A 85 14.88 6.08 21.52
N HIS A 86 15.30 5.56 22.67
CA HIS A 86 16.31 4.52 22.75
C HIS A 86 15.64 3.14 22.62
N ASN A 87 15.89 2.41 21.54
CA ASN A 87 15.20 1.14 21.26
C ASN A 87 15.93 -0.11 21.78
N GLY A 88 17.01 0.07 22.53
CA GLY A 88 17.86 -1.03 23.03
C GLY A 88 19.02 -1.40 22.09
N HIS A 89 19.04 -0.87 20.86
CA HIS A 89 20.10 -1.09 19.88
C HIS A 89 20.72 0.22 19.33
N THR A 90 19.95 1.30 19.30
CA THR A 90 20.41 2.64 18.92
C THR A 90 19.46 3.70 19.47
N ILE A 91 19.78 4.97 19.24
CA ILE A 91 18.86 6.10 19.40
C ILE A 91 18.22 6.37 18.05
N VAL A 92 16.89 6.32 18.02
CA VAL A 92 16.07 6.53 16.83
C VAL A 92 15.33 7.85 16.97
N ALA A 93 15.31 8.64 15.90
CA ALA A 93 14.53 9.87 15.79
C ALA A 93 13.44 9.72 14.73
N TYR A 94 12.19 9.98 15.12
CA TYR A 94 11.03 9.94 14.24
C TYR A 94 10.59 11.35 13.85
N PRO A 95 10.28 11.59 12.57
CA PRO A 95 9.82 12.90 12.12
C PRO A 95 8.44 13.23 12.70
N PRO A 96 8.14 14.52 12.92
CA PRO A 96 6.80 14.97 13.28
C PRO A 96 5.75 14.51 12.26
N PRO A 97 4.51 14.15 12.65
CA PRO A 97 3.50 13.59 11.74
C PRO A 97 3.16 14.46 10.51
N LEU A 98 3.37 15.77 10.60
CA LEU A 98 3.11 16.72 9.50
C LEU A 98 4.36 17.06 8.67
N ALA A 99 5.54 16.58 9.08
CA ALA A 99 6.79 16.86 8.40
C ALA A 99 6.91 16.02 7.11
N ARG A 100 6.84 16.67 5.95
CA ARG A 100 7.00 16.02 4.63
C ARG A 100 8.45 16.02 4.15
N LEU A 101 9.31 15.35 4.91
CA LEU A 101 10.72 15.20 4.59
C LEU A 101 10.92 14.12 3.53
N SER A 102 11.60 14.45 2.42
CA SER A 102 11.76 13.50 1.32
C SER A 102 13.09 13.61 0.57
N MET A 103 13.47 12.50 -0.04
CA MET A 103 14.65 12.34 -0.88
C MET A 103 14.22 11.86 -2.28
N SER A 104 14.71 12.53 -3.33
CA SER A 104 14.41 12.20 -4.73
C SER A 104 15.57 12.59 -5.65
N GLY A 105 15.52 12.17 -6.92
CA GLY A 105 16.62 12.44 -7.86
C GLY A 105 17.83 11.53 -7.62
N GLY A 106 18.98 11.83 -8.24
CA GLY A 106 20.19 11.02 -8.08
C GLY A 106 20.01 9.54 -8.44
N GLY A 107 19.20 9.25 -9.46
CA GLY A 107 18.90 7.88 -9.88
C GLY A 107 17.94 7.11 -8.97
N LEU A 108 17.24 7.78 -8.04
CA LEU A 108 16.12 7.16 -7.32
C LEU A 108 14.91 6.97 -8.26
N PRO A 109 14.20 5.82 -8.18
CA PRO A 109 13.08 5.52 -9.07
C PRO A 109 11.82 6.37 -8.79
N GLU A 110 11.73 6.94 -7.59
CA GLU A 110 10.60 7.76 -7.14
C GLU A 110 11.02 8.67 -5.97
N VAL A 111 10.04 9.33 -5.34
CA VAL A 111 10.23 10.14 -4.14
C VAL A 111 10.12 9.25 -2.91
N PHE A 112 11.15 9.26 -2.05
CA PHE A 112 11.17 8.50 -0.81
C PHE A 112 10.96 9.45 0.38
N TYR A 113 10.04 9.12 1.29
CA TYR A 113 9.76 9.95 2.47
C TYR A 113 10.46 9.41 3.71
N LEU A 114 10.96 10.32 4.55
CA LEU A 114 11.66 9.95 5.77
C LEU A 114 10.73 9.20 6.73
N VAL A 115 11.16 8.04 7.18
CA VAL A 115 10.48 7.26 8.23
C VAL A 115 11.15 7.50 9.57
N GLN A 116 12.47 7.46 9.61
CA GLN A 116 13.28 7.66 10.81
C GLN A 116 14.72 7.98 10.44
N PHE A 117 15.52 8.44 11.41
CA PHE A 117 16.97 8.34 11.33
C PHE A 117 17.57 7.83 12.64
N HIS A 118 18.76 7.26 12.58
CA HIS A 118 19.47 6.72 13.74
C HIS A 118 20.99 6.81 13.58
N PHE A 119 21.71 6.49 14.65
CA PHE A 119 23.14 6.74 14.78
C PHE A 119 23.92 5.45 14.99
N HIS A 120 25.14 5.42 14.47
CA HIS A 120 26.12 4.38 14.70
C HIS A 120 27.41 4.96 15.29
N TRP A 121 27.86 4.41 16.41
CA TRP A 121 29.06 4.81 17.14
C TRP A 121 29.83 3.58 17.61
N GLY A 122 31.08 3.80 17.99
CA GLY A 122 31.96 2.75 18.51
C GLY A 122 32.57 3.07 19.86
N TYR A 123 33.42 2.16 20.30
CA TYR A 123 34.13 2.24 21.59
C TYR A 123 35.02 3.47 21.77
N ASN A 124 35.43 4.09 20.67
CA ASN A 124 36.35 5.23 20.69
C ASN A 124 36.07 6.17 19.51
N GLU A 125 36.79 7.28 19.52
CA GLU A 125 36.65 8.37 18.55
C GLU A 125 37.22 8.09 17.14
N PHE A 126 37.53 6.85 16.82
CA PHE A 126 38.15 6.47 15.54
C PHE A 126 37.35 5.41 14.76
N GLN A 127 36.33 4.77 15.35
CA GLN A 127 35.67 3.62 14.72
C GLN A 127 34.20 3.42 15.13
N GLY A 128 33.31 4.28 14.65
CA GLY A 128 31.87 4.15 14.84
C GLY A 128 31.02 4.07 13.57
N SER A 129 31.58 4.36 12.39
CA SER A 129 30.86 4.20 11.13
C SER A 129 30.71 2.74 10.73
N GLU A 130 29.58 2.44 10.10
CA GLU A 130 29.29 1.15 9.50
C GLU A 130 29.97 1.04 8.13
N HIS A 131 29.85 2.09 7.31
CA HIS A 131 30.59 2.19 6.06
C HIS A 131 32.05 2.59 6.30
N THR A 132 32.92 2.07 5.45
CA THR A 132 34.30 2.52 5.33
C THR A 132 34.57 3.04 3.93
N ILE A 133 35.54 3.94 3.81
CA ILE A 133 36.03 4.42 2.51
C ILE A 133 37.51 4.07 2.40
N ASN A 134 37.89 3.24 1.43
CA ASN A 134 39.24 2.68 1.30
C ASN A 134 39.77 2.03 2.59
N GLY A 135 38.90 1.36 3.35
CA GLY A 135 39.22 0.78 4.65
C GLY A 135 39.31 1.77 5.81
N ARG A 136 39.19 3.09 5.57
CA ARG A 136 39.13 4.10 6.63
C ARG A 136 37.78 4.03 7.33
N LYS A 137 37.81 3.84 8.65
CA LYS A 137 36.66 4.00 9.55
C LYS A 137 36.54 5.46 10.01
N TYR A 138 35.32 5.85 10.35
CA TYR A 138 34.97 7.18 10.83
C TYR A 138 34.38 7.09 12.24
N PRO A 139 34.47 8.14 13.08
CA PRO A 139 33.95 8.13 14.46
C PRO A 139 32.45 7.88 14.61
N LEU A 140 31.64 8.27 13.63
CA LEU A 140 30.18 8.26 13.70
C LEU A 140 29.58 8.18 12.30
N GLU A 141 28.43 7.52 12.18
CA GLU A 141 27.60 7.55 10.98
C GLU A 141 26.12 7.74 11.34
N ILE A 142 25.39 8.49 10.52
CA ILE A 142 23.93 8.64 10.64
C ILE A 142 23.26 8.03 9.41
N HIS A 143 22.21 7.25 9.65
CA HIS A 143 21.37 6.67 8.60
C HIS A 143 19.99 7.30 8.63
N PHE A 144 19.63 8.00 7.56
CA PHE A 144 18.26 8.46 7.31
C PHE A 144 17.54 7.41 6.46
N VAL A 145 16.53 6.77 7.04
CA VAL A 145 15.77 5.70 6.39
C VAL A 145 14.51 6.29 5.78
N HIS A 146 14.39 6.17 4.47
CA HIS A 146 13.23 6.61 3.72
C HIS A 146 12.49 5.44 3.10
N ARG A 147 11.17 5.59 2.97
CA ARG A 147 10.31 4.63 2.30
C ARG A 147 9.62 5.29 1.13
N ALA A 148 9.71 4.65 -0.03
CA ALA A 148 8.92 4.95 -1.19
C ALA A 148 7.45 4.65 -0.85
N PRO A 149 6.54 5.62 -0.97
CA PRO A 149 5.14 5.37 -0.67
C PRO A 149 4.62 4.28 -1.62
N PHE A 150 4.94 4.36 -2.92
CA PHE A 150 4.26 3.56 -3.92
C PHE A 150 4.80 2.14 -4.06
N THR A 151 6.11 1.98 -4.18
CA THR A 151 6.72 0.63 -4.28
C THR A 151 6.97 -0.02 -2.93
N GLY A 152 6.87 0.73 -1.83
CA GLY A 152 7.26 0.27 -0.50
C GLY A 152 8.77 0.08 -0.33
N MET A 153 9.57 0.38 -1.35
CA MET A 153 11.03 0.25 -1.33
C MET A 153 11.65 1.16 -0.28
N TYR A 154 12.80 0.75 0.25
CA TYR A 154 13.58 1.56 1.17
C TYR A 154 14.79 2.16 0.48
N ALA A 155 15.09 3.40 0.81
CA ALA A 155 16.34 4.07 0.47
C ALA A 155 16.96 4.62 1.75
N VAL A 156 18.29 4.55 1.87
CA VAL A 156 19.00 5.05 3.05
C VAL A 156 20.03 6.08 2.62
N LEU A 157 20.00 7.24 3.26
CA LEU A 157 21.03 8.26 3.15
C LEU A 157 22.00 8.13 4.34
N GLY A 158 23.22 7.71 4.06
CA GLY A 158 24.32 7.58 5.02
C GLY A 158 25.20 8.83 5.05
N ILE A 159 25.52 9.31 6.26
CA ILE A 159 26.37 10.48 6.49
C ILE A 159 27.49 10.12 7.45
N LEU A 160 28.73 10.19 6.97
CA LEU A 160 29.94 9.94 7.75
C LEU A 160 30.38 11.21 8.47
N PHE A 161 30.91 11.05 9.68
CA PHE A 161 31.46 12.15 10.46
C PHE A 161 32.97 12.03 10.58
N ASP A 162 33.69 13.14 10.50
CA ASP A 162 35.14 13.14 10.66
C ASP A 162 35.57 13.98 11.86
N ARG A 163 36.61 13.53 12.55
CA ARG A 163 37.06 14.17 13.78
C ARG A 163 37.65 15.54 13.45
N GLN A 164 37.24 16.54 14.21
CA GLN A 164 37.81 17.88 14.17
C GLN A 164 38.16 18.36 15.59
N ARG A 165 38.94 19.44 15.66
CA ARG A 165 39.32 20.05 16.95
C ARG A 165 38.14 20.76 17.61
N ASP A 166 37.42 21.55 16.83
CA ASP A 166 36.38 22.45 17.34
C ASP A 166 34.99 21.82 17.28
N ASP A 167 34.12 22.23 18.21
CA ASP A 167 32.73 21.83 18.24
C ASP A 167 32.00 22.31 17.00
N ASN A 168 31.22 21.42 16.38
CA ASN A 168 30.33 21.77 15.29
C ASN A 168 29.04 22.39 15.85
N PRO A 169 28.79 23.71 15.70
CA PRO A 169 27.64 24.38 16.32
C PRO A 169 26.29 23.86 15.80
N TYR A 170 26.26 23.22 14.63
CA TYR A 170 25.05 22.65 14.03
C TYR A 170 24.63 21.33 14.66
N LEU A 171 25.51 20.70 15.46
CA LEU A 171 25.16 19.49 16.19
C LEU A 171 24.56 19.81 17.56
N THR A 172 24.67 21.05 18.06
CA THR A 172 24.30 21.40 19.44
C THR A 172 22.84 21.07 19.76
N SER A 173 21.88 21.41 18.90
CA SER A 173 20.46 21.08 19.14
C SER A 173 20.20 19.57 19.11
N LEU A 174 20.89 18.85 18.22
CA LEU A 174 20.75 17.41 18.08
C LEU A 174 21.36 16.69 19.29
N LEU A 175 22.56 17.08 19.72
CA LEU A 175 23.25 16.51 20.86
C LEU A 175 22.53 16.82 22.18
N SER A 176 21.87 17.97 22.31
CA SER A 176 20.98 18.27 23.45
C SER A 176 19.82 17.27 23.55
N ALA A 177 19.18 16.95 22.42
CA ALA A 177 18.13 15.94 22.37
C ALA A 177 18.68 14.55 22.75
N LEU A 178 19.80 14.16 22.13
CA LEU A 178 20.46 12.87 22.39
C LEU A 178 20.84 12.71 23.86
N ASN A 179 21.49 13.70 24.48
CA ASN A 179 21.91 13.63 25.88
C ASN A 179 20.75 13.36 26.86
N ARG A 180 19.54 13.81 26.53
CA ARG A 180 18.33 13.54 27.33
C ARG A 180 17.79 12.13 27.15
N THR A 181 18.05 11.50 26.01
CA THR A 181 17.56 10.17 25.64
C THR A 181 18.54 9.04 25.97
N VAL A 182 19.85 9.31 25.92
CA VAL A 182 20.95 8.32 26.02
C VAL A 182 20.87 7.38 27.24
N ASN A 183 20.35 7.86 28.38
CA ASN A 183 20.29 7.09 29.64
C ASN A 183 18.85 6.80 30.11
N THR A 184 17.84 6.95 29.25
CA THR A 184 16.44 6.72 29.62
C THR A 184 15.71 5.93 28.56
N SER A 185 14.79 5.05 28.96
CA SER A 185 13.86 4.38 28.05
C SER A 185 12.67 5.26 27.64
N ILE A 186 12.69 6.55 28.00
CA ILE A 186 11.58 7.49 27.82
C ILE A 186 11.77 8.21 26.49
N SER A 187 10.67 8.35 25.75
CA SER A 187 10.62 9.13 24.51
C SER A 187 10.75 10.63 24.82
N VAL A 188 11.65 11.32 24.11
CA VAL A 188 11.92 12.75 24.29
C VAL A 188 11.48 13.53 23.05
N GLU A 189 10.59 14.49 23.25
CA GLU A 189 10.21 15.45 22.23
C GLU A 189 11.19 16.63 22.22
N HIS A 190 11.85 16.88 21.08
CA HIS A 190 12.84 17.97 20.97
C HIS A 190 12.84 18.59 19.56
N GLN A 191 13.11 19.90 19.49
CA GLN A 191 13.33 20.60 18.24
C GLN A 191 14.78 20.41 17.77
N ILE A 192 15.00 20.08 16.50
CA ILE A 192 16.34 19.93 15.93
C ILE A 192 16.45 20.70 14.61
N ASP A 193 17.65 21.17 14.32
CA ASP A 193 18.01 21.76 13.03
C ASP A 193 18.90 20.78 12.24
N LEU A 194 18.43 20.31 11.09
CA LEU A 194 19.15 19.40 10.19
C LEU A 194 19.79 20.14 9.00
N SER A 195 19.58 21.45 8.87
CA SER A 195 19.88 22.24 7.67
C SER A 195 21.35 22.21 7.26
N ARG A 196 22.25 21.99 8.22
CA ARG A 196 23.71 21.97 8.02
C ARG A 196 24.35 20.58 8.13
N LEU A 197 23.58 19.60 8.60
CA LEU A 197 23.94 18.18 8.49
C LEU A 197 23.83 17.73 7.03
N LEU A 198 22.87 18.28 6.30
CA LEU A 198 22.51 17.83 4.96
C LEU A 198 23.01 18.76 3.85
N PRO A 199 23.08 18.23 2.62
CA PRO A 199 23.09 18.92 1.36
C PRO A 199 22.60 20.36 1.27
N THR A 200 23.39 21.44 1.40
CA THR A 200 22.90 22.77 0.99
C THR A 200 23.12 23.04 -0.51
N SER A 201 24.04 22.30 -1.13
CA SER A 201 24.28 22.33 -2.57
C SER A 201 23.24 21.48 -3.31
N PRO A 202 22.73 21.94 -4.47
CA PRO A 202 21.80 21.19 -5.31
C PRO A 202 22.42 19.94 -5.97
N SER A 203 23.72 19.68 -5.81
CA SER A 203 24.37 18.48 -6.35
C SER A 203 25.47 17.95 -5.41
N PRO A 204 25.12 17.35 -4.27
CA PRO A 204 26.11 16.74 -3.39
C PRO A 204 26.83 15.58 -4.08
N ARG A 205 28.12 15.39 -3.78
CA ARG A 205 28.88 14.19 -4.19
C ARG A 205 28.44 13.01 -3.33
N PHE A 206 28.02 11.91 -3.94
CA PHE A 206 27.59 10.70 -3.24
C PHE A 206 27.98 9.42 -3.98
N TYR A 207 28.03 8.33 -3.23
CA TYR A 207 28.12 6.96 -3.73
C TYR A 207 26.74 6.29 -3.70
N ARG A 208 26.45 5.45 -4.69
CA ARG A 208 25.18 4.73 -4.85
C ARG A 208 25.42 3.24 -5.06
N TYR A 209 24.71 2.40 -4.32
CA TYR A 209 24.69 0.96 -4.52
C TYR A 209 23.40 0.33 -3.96
N ASN A 210 23.10 -0.91 -4.36
CA ASN A 210 22.00 -1.68 -3.79
C ASN A 210 22.55 -2.60 -2.68
N GLY A 211 21.90 -2.56 -1.52
CA GLY A 211 22.37 -3.20 -0.31
C GLY A 211 21.24 -3.80 0.52
N SER A 212 21.49 -3.92 1.81
CA SER A 212 20.56 -4.41 2.82
C SER A 212 20.42 -3.42 3.98
N LEU A 213 19.49 -3.69 4.90
CA LEU A 213 19.55 -3.08 6.22
C LEU A 213 20.82 -3.56 6.94
N THR A 214 21.47 -2.68 7.69
CA THR A 214 22.71 -3.01 8.41
C THR A 214 22.46 -3.73 9.73
N THR A 215 21.20 -3.85 10.16
CA THR A 215 20.75 -4.57 11.36
C THR A 215 19.78 -5.69 10.99
N PRO A 216 19.56 -6.70 11.86
CA PRO A 216 18.57 -7.74 11.63
C PRO A 216 17.18 -7.18 11.32
N PRO A 217 16.41 -7.82 10.41
CA PRO A 217 16.73 -9.08 9.72
C PRO A 217 17.68 -8.93 8.52
N CYS A 218 18.37 -7.80 8.34
CA CYS A 218 19.33 -7.58 7.26
C CYS A 218 18.74 -7.72 5.84
N THR A 219 17.48 -7.30 5.68
CA THR A 219 16.73 -7.42 4.43
C THR A 219 17.40 -6.68 3.29
N GLU A 220 17.63 -7.37 2.16
CA GLU A 220 18.20 -6.82 0.93
C GLU A 220 17.18 -6.01 0.11
N GLY A 221 17.66 -5.23 -0.86
CA GLY A 221 16.82 -4.37 -1.71
C GLY A 221 16.80 -2.91 -1.29
N ILE A 222 17.73 -2.50 -0.43
CA ILE A 222 17.87 -1.12 0.05
C ILE A 222 18.71 -0.31 -0.95
N ILE A 223 18.20 0.85 -1.37
CA ILE A 223 18.98 1.77 -2.20
C ILE A 223 19.82 2.67 -1.30
N TRP A 224 21.13 2.43 -1.25
CA TRP A 224 22.06 3.21 -0.43
C TRP A 224 22.58 4.44 -1.15
N THR A 225 22.57 5.57 -0.46
CA THR A 225 23.20 6.83 -0.88
C THR A 225 24.14 7.28 0.23
N VAL A 226 25.45 7.10 0.05
CA VAL A 226 26.44 7.51 1.06
C VAL A 226 27.08 8.82 0.61
N LEU A 227 26.96 9.89 1.40
CA LEU A 227 27.59 11.16 1.05
C LEU A 227 29.11 11.03 1.08
N ALA A 228 29.78 11.55 0.04
CA ALA A 228 31.23 11.50 -0.05
C ALA A 228 31.91 12.52 0.88
N ARG A 229 31.20 13.60 1.23
CA ARG A 229 31.65 14.58 2.21
C ARG A 229 31.39 14.06 3.62
N THR A 230 32.29 14.36 4.55
CA THR A 230 32.08 14.11 5.97
C THR A 230 31.54 15.35 6.68
N VAL A 231 30.91 15.14 7.84
CA VAL A 231 30.48 16.20 8.75
C VAL A 231 31.46 16.29 9.92
N PRO A 232 31.96 17.47 10.28
CA PRO A 232 32.92 17.59 11.39
C PRO A 232 32.24 17.34 12.75
N ILE A 233 32.96 16.65 13.65
CA ILE A 233 32.56 16.45 15.04
C ILE A 233 33.78 16.49 15.97
N SER A 234 33.64 17.13 17.13
CA SER A 234 34.70 17.13 18.14
C SER A 234 34.66 15.89 19.03
N PRO A 235 35.79 15.50 19.66
CA PRO A 235 35.81 14.50 20.72
C PRO A 235 34.82 14.75 21.86
N TYR A 236 34.56 16.03 22.20
CA TYR A 236 33.62 16.38 23.27
C TYR A 236 32.17 16.09 22.85
N GLN A 237 31.80 16.45 21.63
CA GLN A 237 30.49 16.19 21.06
C GLN A 237 30.22 14.69 20.88
N LEU A 238 31.23 13.94 20.45
CA LEU A 238 31.10 12.49 20.27
C LEU A 238 30.83 11.75 21.60
N ARG A 239 31.38 12.25 22.72
CA ARG A 239 31.15 11.65 24.05
C ARG A 239 29.69 11.63 24.48
N VAL A 240 28.84 12.50 23.95
CA VAL A 240 27.39 12.46 24.21
C VAL A 240 26.79 11.14 23.74
N LEU A 241 27.28 10.58 22.63
CA LEU A 241 26.80 9.33 22.06
C LEU A 241 27.53 8.12 22.63
N THR A 242 28.84 8.22 22.89
CA THR A 242 29.63 7.07 23.38
C THR A 242 29.50 6.85 24.89
N ASN A 243 29.02 7.83 25.65
CA ASN A 243 28.69 7.66 27.07
C ASN A 243 27.24 7.17 27.23
N ASN A 244 26.97 6.01 26.63
CA ASN A 244 25.64 5.38 26.51
C ASN A 244 25.68 3.97 27.11
N ILE A 245 24.51 3.46 27.48
CA ILE A 245 24.28 2.06 27.91
C ILE A 245 24.75 1.07 26.82
N ILE A 246 24.70 1.45 25.53
CA ILE A 246 25.25 0.66 24.44
C ILE A 246 26.69 1.13 24.12
N PRO A 247 27.72 0.28 24.33
CA PRO A 247 29.12 0.67 24.15
C PRO A 247 29.51 0.91 22.67
N PHE A 248 28.82 0.24 21.74
CA PHE A 248 28.97 0.38 20.28
C PHE A 248 27.79 -0.27 19.58
N ASN A 249 27.48 0.16 18.36
CA ASN A 249 26.32 -0.34 17.63
C ASN A 249 26.51 -0.35 16.11
N PHE A 250 27.65 -0.84 15.64
CA PHE A 250 27.95 -0.92 14.21
C PHE A 250 28.21 -2.37 13.78
N ARG A 251 27.81 -2.69 12.54
CA ARG A 251 28.14 -3.93 11.83
C ARG A 251 29.43 -3.75 11.01
N PRO A 252 30.33 -4.74 10.98
CA PRO A 252 31.50 -4.71 10.09
C PRO A 252 31.12 -4.64 8.59
N PRO A 253 31.96 -4.04 7.73
CA PRO A 253 31.74 -4.07 6.27
C PRO A 253 31.59 -5.48 5.70
N GLN A 254 30.55 -5.67 4.91
CA GLN A 254 30.19 -6.91 4.24
C GLN A 254 30.81 -6.97 2.85
N LYS A 255 30.92 -8.19 2.30
CA LYS A 255 31.52 -8.40 0.97
C LYS A 255 30.66 -7.75 -0.11
N LEU A 256 31.30 -7.11 -1.08
CA LEU A 256 30.60 -6.44 -2.19
C LEU A 256 30.04 -7.45 -3.22
N HIS A 257 30.64 -8.63 -3.34
CA HIS A 257 30.33 -9.63 -4.37
C HIS A 257 30.39 -9.03 -5.78
N SER A 258 29.39 -9.29 -6.63
CA SER A 258 29.31 -8.81 -8.02
C SER A 258 28.72 -7.40 -8.16
N ARG A 259 28.34 -6.77 -7.04
CA ARG A 259 27.68 -5.45 -7.03
C ARG A 259 28.67 -4.35 -7.41
N LYS A 260 28.13 -3.29 -8.01
CA LYS A 260 28.91 -2.10 -8.39
C LYS A 260 28.55 -0.96 -7.46
N VAL A 261 29.56 -0.19 -7.09
CA VAL A 261 29.38 1.11 -6.44
C VAL A 261 29.53 2.18 -7.51
N LEU A 262 28.54 3.06 -7.59
CA LEU A 262 28.49 4.16 -8.55
C LEU A 262 28.71 5.48 -7.83
N ALA A 263 29.15 6.51 -8.55
CA ALA A 263 29.23 7.88 -8.04
C ALA A 263 28.68 8.87 -9.06
N ASN A 264 28.09 9.96 -8.57
CA ASN A 264 27.66 11.09 -9.40
C ASN A 264 28.80 12.07 -9.75
N PHE A 265 30.03 11.73 -9.39
CA PHE A 265 31.24 12.48 -9.71
C PHE A 265 32.31 11.52 -10.22
N ARG A 266 33.28 12.04 -10.99
CA ARG A 266 34.45 11.26 -11.41
C ARG A 266 35.37 11.06 -10.21
N PRO A 267 35.64 9.82 -9.77
CA PRO A 267 36.66 9.55 -8.76
C PRO A 267 38.02 10.07 -9.25
N GLU A 268 38.80 10.67 -8.38
CA GLU A 268 40.14 11.15 -8.72
C GLU A 268 41.03 9.93 -9.02
N SER A 269 41.63 9.89 -10.21
CA SER A 269 42.64 8.90 -10.55
C SER A 269 43.92 9.25 -9.79
N HIS A 270 44.41 8.34 -8.96
CA HIS A 270 45.81 8.39 -8.55
C HIS A 270 46.66 8.05 -9.78
N GLU A 271 47.06 9.07 -10.53
CA GLU A 271 48.26 9.01 -11.35
C GLU A 271 49.46 9.03 -10.38
N GLY A 272 49.85 7.84 -9.91
CA GLY A 272 51.18 7.63 -9.37
C GLY A 272 52.16 7.67 -10.54
N GLY A 273 53.14 8.57 -10.48
CA GLY A 273 54.21 8.65 -11.46
C GLY A 273 55.03 7.36 -11.45
N GLU A 274 55.18 6.76 -12.62
CA GLU A 274 56.28 5.85 -12.93
C GLU A 274 56.93 6.35 -14.21
N GLU A 275 58.26 6.42 -14.12
CA GLU A 275 59.18 6.94 -15.12
C GLU A 275 59.09 6.15 -16.44
N GLU A 276 59.29 6.88 -17.55
CA GLU A 276 59.50 6.30 -18.87
C GLU A 276 60.72 5.37 -18.86
N GLU A 277 60.50 4.08 -19.04
CA GLU A 277 61.51 3.22 -19.68
C GLU A 277 60.97 2.60 -20.97
N SER A 278 61.67 2.97 -22.04
CA SER A 278 61.51 2.50 -23.40
C SER A 278 61.73 1.00 -23.55
N GLY A 279 60.78 0.31 -24.18
CA GLY A 279 60.96 -1.08 -24.61
C GLY A 279 59.93 -1.46 -25.67
N GLY A 280 60.32 -1.39 -26.94
CA GLY A 280 59.48 -1.73 -28.08
C GLY A 280 59.20 -3.23 -28.22
N GLY A 281 58.09 -3.55 -28.90
CA GLY A 281 57.76 -4.92 -29.27
C GLY A 281 56.35 -5.02 -29.86
N ALA A 282 56.27 -4.91 -31.18
CA ALA A 282 55.04 -5.04 -31.94
C ALA A 282 54.43 -6.44 -31.84
N HIS A 283 53.10 -6.53 -31.72
CA HIS A 283 52.30 -7.57 -32.39
C HIS A 283 50.89 -7.06 -32.66
N HIS A 284 50.62 -6.78 -33.93
CA HIS A 284 49.27 -6.61 -34.46
C HIS A 284 48.52 -7.95 -34.45
N SER A 285 47.35 -7.95 -33.82
CA SER A 285 46.28 -8.92 -34.09
C SER A 285 44.96 -8.14 -34.17
N THR A 286 44.53 -7.86 -35.38
CA THR A 286 43.25 -7.25 -35.70
C THR A 286 42.15 -8.32 -35.59
N ALA A 287 41.43 -8.33 -34.46
CA ALA A 287 40.17 -9.05 -34.34
C ALA A 287 39.01 -8.09 -34.65
N SER A 288 38.40 -8.29 -35.81
CA SER A 288 37.14 -7.68 -36.24
C SER A 288 36.05 -7.85 -35.17
N PHE A 289 35.71 -6.77 -34.46
CA PHE A 289 34.56 -6.73 -33.56
C PHE A 289 33.25 -6.60 -34.37
N ASN A 290 32.46 -7.67 -34.31
CA ASN A 290 31.16 -7.83 -34.96
C ASN A 290 30.18 -6.67 -34.67
N ARG A 291 29.84 -5.86 -35.68
CA ARG A 291 28.78 -4.82 -35.65
C ARG A 291 27.41 -5.33 -35.17
N ILE A 292 27.18 -6.65 -35.21
CA ILE A 292 25.93 -7.30 -34.77
C ILE A 292 25.79 -7.31 -33.23
N LYS A 293 26.89 -7.34 -32.46
CA LYS A 293 26.83 -7.30 -30.98
C LYS A 293 26.47 -5.92 -30.44
N ILE A 294 26.91 -4.85 -31.11
CA ILE A 294 26.61 -3.46 -30.71
C ILE A 294 25.13 -3.13 -30.98
N ILE A 295 24.56 -3.60 -32.10
CA ILE A 295 23.12 -3.44 -32.38
C ILE A 295 22.26 -4.20 -31.37
N LYS A 296 22.68 -5.41 -30.95
CA LYS A 296 22.00 -6.18 -29.89
C LYS A 296 22.10 -5.51 -28.52
N LEU A 297 23.22 -4.85 -28.21
CA LEU A 297 23.42 -4.07 -26.97
C LEU A 297 22.61 -2.76 -26.95
N ILE A 298 22.50 -2.09 -28.10
CA ILE A 298 21.67 -0.87 -28.27
C ILE A 298 20.18 -1.22 -28.23
N LEU A 299 19.76 -2.37 -28.76
CA LEU A 299 18.39 -2.88 -28.62
C LEU A 299 18.04 -3.28 -27.18
N LEU A 300 19.00 -3.84 -26.42
CA LEU A 300 18.84 -4.13 -24.98
C LEU A 300 18.78 -2.86 -24.11
N CYS A 301 19.35 -1.73 -24.54
CA CYS A 301 19.23 -0.45 -23.83
C CYS A 301 17.88 0.26 -24.06
N LYS A 302 17.09 -0.10 -25.07
CA LYS A 302 15.76 0.49 -25.30
C LYS A 302 14.64 -0.19 -24.48
N SER A 303 14.86 -1.40 -23.96
CA SER A 303 13.86 -2.15 -23.20
C SER A 303 13.82 -1.81 -21.71
N GLY A 304 14.51 -0.76 -21.24
CA GLY A 304 14.68 -0.47 -19.81
C GLY A 304 14.19 0.90 -19.34
N ALA A 305 13.47 1.67 -20.16
CA ALA A 305 12.96 2.97 -19.75
C ALA A 305 11.73 2.81 -18.83
N PRO A 306 11.61 3.62 -17.75
CA PRO A 306 10.38 3.69 -16.98
C PRO A 306 9.19 4.03 -17.89
N ILE A 307 8.11 3.27 -17.75
CA ILE A 307 6.83 3.51 -18.45
C ILE A 307 5.88 4.25 -17.50
N GLN A 308 4.84 4.90 -18.05
CA GLN A 308 3.80 5.53 -17.24
C GLN A 308 3.09 4.51 -16.32
N ASN A 309 2.75 4.93 -15.10
CA ASN A 309 1.94 4.17 -14.16
C ASN A 309 1.01 5.10 -13.34
N ALA A 310 0.10 5.77 -14.03
CA ALA A 310 -0.87 6.67 -13.42
C ALA A 310 -1.69 5.95 -12.33
N ALA A 311 -2.12 6.70 -11.32
CA ALA A 311 -2.92 6.19 -10.20
C ALA A 311 -4.04 7.13 -9.78
N VAL A 312 -4.97 6.58 -8.99
CA VAL A 312 -5.94 7.31 -8.21
C VAL A 312 -5.62 7.10 -6.74
N ILE A 313 -5.17 8.15 -6.06
CA ILE A 313 -4.67 8.08 -4.69
C ILE A 313 -5.70 8.59 -3.67
N PHE A 314 -5.62 8.07 -2.45
CA PHE A 314 -6.33 8.59 -1.28
C PHE A 314 -5.53 9.70 -0.63
N ALA A 315 -5.90 10.96 -0.86
CA ALA A 315 -5.07 12.11 -0.48
C ALA A 315 -5.40 12.70 0.90
N GLU A 316 -6.64 12.55 1.38
CA GLU A 316 -7.10 13.13 2.63
C GLU A 316 -8.31 12.35 3.17
N VAL A 317 -8.41 12.22 4.50
CA VAL A 317 -9.56 11.60 5.15
C VAL A 317 -10.77 12.55 5.14
N PRO A 318 -11.90 12.18 4.49
CA PRO A 318 -13.09 13.01 4.50
C PRO A 318 -13.76 13.00 5.88
N SER A 319 -14.23 14.17 6.32
CA SER A 319 -15.06 14.28 7.53
C SER A 319 -16.46 13.70 7.35
N ASP A 320 -16.97 13.73 6.10
CA ASP A 320 -18.29 13.23 5.73
C ASP A 320 -18.30 12.64 4.30
N TYR A 321 -18.97 13.25 3.32
CA TYR A 321 -18.89 12.80 1.91
C TYR A 321 -17.49 13.04 1.33
N PRO A 322 -16.94 12.07 0.56
CA PRO A 322 -15.69 12.30 -0.17
C PRO A 322 -15.91 13.27 -1.33
N GLU A 323 -14.81 13.89 -1.75
CA GLU A 323 -14.77 14.92 -2.79
C GLU A 323 -13.64 14.57 -3.77
N ALA A 324 -13.97 14.49 -5.06
CA ALA A 324 -13.01 14.26 -6.13
C ALA A 324 -12.05 15.46 -6.23
N GLY A 325 -10.78 15.20 -6.50
CA GLY A 325 -9.74 16.22 -6.54
C GLY A 325 -9.26 16.70 -5.17
N LYS A 326 -9.95 16.40 -4.07
CA LYS A 326 -9.51 16.69 -2.69
C LYS A 326 -9.12 15.42 -1.94
N HIS A 327 -10.09 14.56 -1.65
CA HIS A 327 -9.90 13.33 -0.88
C HIS A 327 -9.40 12.18 -1.77
N ILE A 328 -9.80 12.18 -3.04
CA ILE A 328 -9.44 11.18 -4.04
C ILE A 328 -8.89 11.90 -5.27
N LYS A 329 -7.65 11.61 -5.68
CA LYS A 329 -6.94 12.39 -6.72
C LYS A 329 -6.35 11.47 -7.78
N TYR A 330 -6.55 11.82 -9.06
CA TYR A 330 -5.80 11.23 -10.15
C TYR A 330 -4.38 11.83 -10.23
N VAL A 331 -3.38 10.97 -10.40
CA VAL A 331 -1.96 11.32 -10.49
C VAL A 331 -1.38 10.67 -11.75
N LYS A 332 -1.17 11.49 -12.78
CA LYS A 332 -0.64 11.04 -14.08
C LYS A 332 0.86 10.78 -14.09
N ASN A 333 1.62 11.66 -13.43
CA ASN A 333 3.09 11.70 -13.52
C ASN A 333 3.75 10.69 -12.57
N ARG A 334 3.40 9.41 -12.72
CA ARG A 334 4.03 8.26 -12.06
C ARG A 334 4.63 7.37 -13.14
N THR A 335 5.74 6.71 -12.81
CA THR A 335 6.36 5.75 -13.70
C THR A 335 6.75 4.48 -12.98
N ILE A 336 6.77 3.36 -13.68
CA ILE A 336 7.27 2.06 -13.20
C ILE A 336 8.30 1.52 -14.19
N ASN A 337 9.32 0.83 -13.69
CA ASN A 337 10.26 0.12 -14.55
C ASN A 337 10.16 -1.40 -14.31
N ILE A 338 9.19 -2.04 -14.99
CA ILE A 338 8.83 -3.45 -14.80
C ILE A 338 10.05 -4.37 -14.85
N ASN A 339 11.01 -4.09 -15.74
CA ASN A 339 12.18 -4.95 -15.93
C ASN A 339 13.16 -4.93 -14.75
N TYR A 340 13.20 -3.83 -13.98
CA TYR A 340 14.12 -3.67 -12.84
C TYR A 340 13.45 -3.86 -11.48
N VAL A 341 12.13 -4.01 -11.42
CA VAL A 341 11.43 -4.39 -10.19
C VAL A 341 11.70 -5.87 -9.92
N ASN A 342 12.42 -6.19 -8.85
CA ASN A 342 12.51 -7.55 -8.32
C ASN A 342 11.34 -7.76 -7.36
N THR A 343 10.46 -8.71 -7.66
CA THR A 343 9.24 -8.93 -6.85
C THR A 343 9.44 -9.97 -5.74
N GLN A 344 10.61 -10.62 -5.67
CA GLN A 344 10.97 -11.58 -4.62
C GLN A 344 9.90 -12.67 -4.40
N GLY A 345 9.52 -13.35 -5.49
CA GLY A 345 8.45 -14.35 -5.46
C GLY A 345 7.04 -13.78 -5.65
N GLY A 346 6.91 -12.49 -5.92
CA GLY A 346 5.67 -11.82 -6.28
C GLY A 346 5.40 -11.79 -7.80
N ILE A 347 4.49 -10.90 -8.20
CA ILE A 347 4.12 -10.66 -9.61
C ILE A 347 3.86 -9.17 -9.88
N ILE A 348 3.84 -8.79 -11.16
CA ILE A 348 3.35 -7.48 -11.61
C ILE A 348 2.17 -7.71 -12.56
N THR A 349 1.06 -7.02 -12.32
CA THR A 349 -0.12 -7.02 -13.19
C THR A 349 -0.27 -5.71 -13.94
N LYS A 350 -0.67 -5.76 -15.21
CA LYS A 350 -1.36 -4.64 -15.89
C LYS A 350 -2.83 -4.71 -15.51
N ASN A 351 -3.37 -3.65 -14.91
CA ASN A 351 -4.75 -3.66 -14.42
C ASN A 351 -5.69 -3.27 -15.57
N LEU A 352 -6.73 -4.07 -15.77
CA LEU A 352 -7.65 -3.91 -16.91
C LEU A 352 -8.96 -3.26 -16.48
N VAL A 353 -9.55 -3.77 -15.39
CA VAL A 353 -10.76 -3.23 -14.80
C VAL A 353 -10.67 -3.26 -13.29
N ILE A 354 -11.27 -2.29 -12.62
CA ILE A 354 -11.34 -2.24 -11.16
C ILE A 354 -12.75 -1.86 -10.69
N SER A 355 -13.16 -2.50 -9.60
CA SER A 355 -14.47 -2.34 -8.99
C SER A 355 -14.59 -1.02 -8.25
N ILE A 356 -15.76 -0.36 -8.34
CA ILE A 356 -16.17 0.70 -7.42
C ILE A 356 -17.27 0.17 -6.49
N ASP A 357 -17.01 0.09 -5.17
CA ASP A 357 -17.96 -0.49 -4.21
C ASP A 357 -18.27 0.44 -3.03
N PRO A 358 -19.51 0.41 -2.48
CA PRO A 358 -19.90 1.26 -1.36
C PRO A 358 -19.02 1.13 -0.11
N TYR A 359 -18.51 -0.06 0.19
CA TYR A 359 -17.69 -0.30 1.39
C TYR A 359 -16.37 0.50 1.38
N MET A 360 -15.93 0.98 0.21
CA MET A 360 -14.77 1.86 0.10
C MET A 360 -14.89 3.10 0.99
N ARG A 361 -16.11 3.63 1.22
CA ARG A 361 -16.30 4.76 2.15
C ARG A 361 -15.91 4.41 3.58
N GLY A 362 -16.17 3.18 4.01
CA GLY A 362 -15.74 2.69 5.32
C GLY A 362 -14.22 2.65 5.46
N ARG A 363 -13.47 2.57 4.35
CA ARG A 363 -11.99 2.59 4.34
C ARG A 363 -11.41 4.00 4.34
N MET A 364 -12.20 5.02 4.02
CA MET A 364 -11.80 6.43 4.04
C MET A 364 -11.90 7.00 5.47
N ARG A 365 -11.08 6.48 6.36
CA ARG A 365 -11.08 6.79 7.80
C ARG A 365 -9.65 6.81 8.36
N PRO A 366 -9.42 7.39 9.54
CA PRO A 366 -8.13 7.29 10.22
C PRO A 366 -7.76 5.82 10.53
N ALA A 367 -6.48 5.48 10.44
CA ALA A 367 -5.99 4.10 10.52
C ALA A 367 -6.23 3.44 11.90
N GLU A 368 -6.27 4.24 12.96
CA GLU A 368 -6.57 3.83 14.32
C GLU A 368 -8.02 3.36 14.51
N THR A 369 -8.93 3.74 13.61
CA THR A 369 -10.31 3.30 13.67
C THR A 369 -10.40 1.88 13.11
N LYS A 370 -10.57 0.88 13.98
CA LYS A 370 -10.69 -0.53 13.57
C LYS A 370 -12.00 -0.79 12.80
N SER A 371 -11.92 -1.65 11.79
CA SER A 371 -13.06 -2.20 11.04
C SER A 371 -12.66 -3.57 10.48
N TYR A 372 -13.58 -4.29 9.85
CA TYR A 372 -13.33 -5.61 9.24
C TYR A 372 -12.37 -5.56 8.03
N VAL A 373 -12.12 -4.37 7.49
CA VAL A 373 -11.14 -4.12 6.43
C VAL A 373 -10.30 -2.89 6.77
N GLU A 374 -9.02 -2.95 6.46
CA GLU A 374 -8.07 -1.86 6.70
C GLU A 374 -8.47 -0.56 5.99
N SER A 375 -8.13 0.57 6.60
CA SER A 375 -8.31 1.89 5.98
C SER A 375 -7.41 2.04 4.75
N PHE A 376 -7.72 3.00 3.90
CA PHE A 376 -6.77 3.42 2.87
C PHE A 376 -5.60 4.17 3.50
N GLU A 377 -4.41 3.91 2.99
CA GLU A 377 -3.21 4.66 3.37
C GLU A 377 -3.18 6.02 2.66
N LEU A 378 -2.79 7.07 3.39
CA LEU A 378 -2.70 8.41 2.83
C LEU A 378 -1.60 8.48 1.77
N ASN A 379 -1.92 9.15 0.67
CA ASN A 379 -1.13 9.33 -0.54
C ASN A 379 -0.79 8.03 -1.29
N GLN A 380 -1.46 6.92 -0.98
CA GLN A 380 -1.35 5.67 -1.74
C GLN A 380 -2.49 5.48 -2.73
N PRO A 381 -2.29 4.68 -3.80
CA PRO A 381 -3.39 4.23 -4.64
C PRO A 381 -4.52 3.63 -3.81
N LEU A 382 -5.77 3.95 -4.17
CA LEU A 382 -6.92 3.22 -3.64
C LEU A 382 -6.79 1.75 -4.02
N THR A 383 -7.27 0.85 -3.17
CA THR A 383 -7.31 -0.59 -3.46
C THR A 383 -8.72 -1.14 -3.47
N ASN A 384 -9.00 -2.06 -4.39
CA ASN A 384 -10.26 -2.80 -4.44
C ASN A 384 -10.13 -4.06 -5.31
N PHE A 385 -11.22 -4.80 -5.49
CA PHE A 385 -11.27 -5.91 -6.43
C PHE A 385 -11.02 -5.47 -7.87
N PHE A 386 -10.11 -6.15 -8.54
CA PHE A 386 -9.71 -5.86 -9.92
C PHE A 386 -9.63 -7.14 -10.74
N VAL A 387 -9.61 -6.96 -12.06
CA VAL A 387 -9.08 -7.95 -13.00
C VAL A 387 -7.88 -7.34 -13.71
N GLY A 388 -6.80 -8.12 -13.81
CA GLY A 388 -5.58 -7.71 -14.48
C GLY A 388 -4.86 -8.86 -15.16
N LYS A 389 -3.84 -8.53 -15.94
CA LYS A 389 -3.01 -9.48 -16.69
C LYS A 389 -1.61 -9.50 -16.13
N VAL A 390 -1.07 -10.69 -15.86
CA VAL A 390 0.30 -10.85 -15.37
C VAL A 390 1.27 -10.41 -16.47
N VAL A 391 2.11 -9.41 -16.19
CA VAL A 391 3.14 -8.90 -17.13
C VAL A 391 4.56 -9.25 -16.71
N LYS A 392 4.77 -9.57 -15.42
CA LYS A 392 6.01 -10.13 -14.88
C LYS A 392 5.68 -11.05 -13.70
N SER A 393 6.44 -12.13 -13.54
CA SER A 393 6.25 -13.07 -12.44
C SER A 393 7.60 -13.61 -11.99
N ASP A 394 7.91 -13.48 -10.69
CA ASP A 394 8.96 -14.24 -10.01
C ASP A 394 8.32 -15.41 -9.21
N ASN A 395 7.02 -15.67 -9.41
CA ASN A 395 6.22 -16.69 -8.72
C ASN A 395 5.91 -17.87 -9.66
N ASN A 396 6.17 -19.11 -9.22
CA ASN A 396 5.98 -20.30 -10.04
C ASN A 396 4.50 -20.65 -10.33
N LYS A 397 3.55 -20.17 -9.54
CA LYS A 397 2.09 -20.36 -9.74
C LYS A 397 1.57 -19.53 -10.93
N TYR A 398 2.18 -18.38 -11.21
CA TYR A 398 1.69 -17.41 -12.18
C TYR A 398 2.60 -17.30 -13.40
N LYS A 399 2.00 -17.31 -14.58
CA LYS A 399 2.68 -17.14 -15.87
C LYS A 399 2.28 -15.81 -16.50
N VAL A 400 3.23 -15.17 -17.16
CA VAL A 400 2.99 -13.96 -17.97
C VAL A 400 1.88 -14.24 -18.99
N GLY A 401 0.95 -13.30 -19.11
CA GLY A 401 -0.23 -13.39 -19.98
C GLY A 401 -1.49 -13.92 -19.31
N GLN A 402 -1.40 -14.54 -18.13
CA GLN A 402 -2.59 -15.01 -17.41
C GLN A 402 -3.43 -13.85 -16.88
N VAL A 403 -4.75 -14.03 -16.91
CA VAL A 403 -5.70 -13.08 -16.33
C VAL A 403 -6.02 -13.50 -14.90
N VAL A 404 -5.92 -12.55 -13.98
CA VAL A 404 -6.15 -12.75 -12.55
C VAL A 404 -7.26 -11.85 -12.03
N TYR A 405 -7.96 -12.33 -11.01
CA TYR A 405 -8.98 -11.62 -10.25
C TYR A 405 -8.62 -11.66 -8.76
N GLY A 406 -8.78 -10.55 -8.06
CA GLY A 406 -8.50 -10.45 -6.63
C GLY A 406 -8.41 -9.00 -6.17
N GLN A 407 -7.64 -8.72 -5.12
CA GLN A 407 -7.36 -7.36 -4.66
C GLN A 407 -6.23 -6.73 -5.48
N GLY A 408 -6.42 -5.48 -5.90
CA GLY A 408 -5.42 -4.70 -6.62
C GLY A 408 -5.60 -3.21 -6.35
N ALA A 409 -4.92 -2.38 -7.11
CA ALA A 409 -4.90 -0.93 -6.92
C ALA A 409 -5.47 -0.17 -8.12
N TYR A 410 -5.99 1.03 -7.84
CA TYR A 410 -6.42 2.00 -8.85
C TYR A 410 -5.20 2.63 -9.52
N GLU A 411 -4.49 1.84 -10.32
CA GLU A 411 -3.31 2.24 -11.08
C GLU A 411 -3.15 1.37 -12.33
N GLU A 412 -2.30 1.76 -13.27
CA GLU A 412 -2.12 1.03 -14.54
C GLU A 412 -1.38 -0.31 -14.33
N TYR A 413 -0.40 -0.34 -13.43
CA TYR A 413 0.39 -1.52 -13.07
C TYR A 413 0.55 -1.64 -11.56
N THR A 414 0.24 -2.83 -11.02
CA THR A 414 0.39 -3.13 -9.59
C THR A 414 1.47 -4.18 -9.37
N ILE A 415 2.37 -3.90 -8.43
CA ILE A 415 3.31 -4.87 -7.90
C ILE A 415 2.62 -5.57 -6.74
N HIS A 416 2.52 -6.90 -6.82
CA HIS A 416 1.99 -7.74 -5.76
C HIS A 416 3.16 -8.47 -5.10
N SER A 417 3.28 -8.35 -3.78
CA SER A 417 4.19 -9.18 -3.00
C SER A 417 3.84 -10.67 -3.16
N LYS A 418 4.73 -11.56 -2.71
CA LYS A 418 4.46 -13.00 -2.69
C LYS A 418 3.12 -13.32 -2.01
N ASP A 419 2.90 -12.80 -0.81
CA ASP A 419 1.69 -13.07 -0.02
C ASP A 419 0.43 -12.47 -0.69
N GLN A 420 0.54 -11.27 -1.27
CA GLN A 420 -0.56 -10.67 -2.03
C GLN A 420 -0.90 -11.51 -3.27
N ALA A 421 0.13 -11.97 -3.99
CA ALA A 421 -0.04 -12.82 -5.17
C ALA A 421 -0.72 -14.14 -4.81
N GLU A 422 -0.45 -14.74 -3.65
CA GLU A 422 -1.10 -16.00 -3.22
C GLU A 422 -2.62 -15.89 -3.11
N SER A 423 -3.13 -14.70 -2.74
CA SER A 423 -4.56 -14.42 -2.63
C SER A 423 -5.29 -14.22 -3.97
N LEU A 424 -4.54 -14.06 -5.07
CA LEU A 424 -5.13 -13.86 -6.40
C LEU A 424 -5.65 -15.18 -6.98
N ARG A 425 -6.77 -15.08 -7.70
CA ARG A 425 -7.36 -16.17 -8.47
C ARG A 425 -6.94 -16.04 -9.93
N ILE A 426 -6.44 -17.10 -10.52
CA ILE A 426 -6.30 -17.21 -11.98
C ILE A 426 -7.68 -17.49 -12.56
N LEU A 427 -8.14 -16.66 -13.50
CA LEU A 427 -9.35 -16.98 -14.28
C LEU A 427 -8.99 -18.08 -15.27
N SER A 428 -9.65 -19.24 -15.15
CA SER A 428 -9.33 -20.40 -16.00
C SER A 428 -9.75 -20.18 -17.45
N ASP A 429 -9.16 -20.93 -18.37
CA ASP A 429 -9.57 -20.90 -19.78
C ASP A 429 -11.05 -21.23 -19.96
N GLU A 430 -11.62 -22.12 -19.15
CA GLU A 430 -13.06 -22.42 -19.16
C GLU A 430 -13.88 -21.19 -18.76
N GLN A 431 -13.45 -20.48 -17.73
CA GLN A 431 -14.11 -19.25 -17.26
C GLN A 431 -14.03 -18.14 -18.32
N LEU A 432 -12.87 -17.94 -18.95
CA LEU A 432 -12.69 -16.95 -20.00
C LEU A 432 -13.49 -17.31 -21.27
N LYS A 433 -13.65 -18.60 -21.60
CA LYS A 433 -14.46 -19.09 -22.72
C LYS A 433 -15.97 -18.86 -22.55
N LEU A 434 -16.45 -18.48 -21.37
CA LEU A 434 -17.84 -18.04 -21.19
C LEU A 434 -18.15 -16.75 -21.97
N GLY A 435 -17.14 -16.01 -22.44
CA GLY A 435 -17.33 -14.79 -23.23
C GLY A 435 -17.87 -13.61 -22.42
N LEU A 436 -17.80 -13.67 -21.09
CA LEU A 436 -18.18 -12.56 -20.22
C LEU A 436 -17.18 -11.42 -20.34
N SER A 437 -17.67 -10.18 -20.29
CA SER A 437 -16.82 -8.99 -20.14
C SER A 437 -15.96 -9.09 -18.87
N LEU A 438 -14.73 -8.57 -18.90
CA LEU A 438 -13.87 -8.52 -17.71
C LEU A 438 -14.50 -7.70 -16.57
N THR A 439 -15.31 -6.69 -16.91
CA THR A 439 -16.10 -5.91 -15.94
C THR A 439 -17.03 -6.78 -15.10
N THR A 440 -17.59 -7.83 -15.69
CA THR A 440 -18.52 -8.74 -15.02
C THR A 440 -17.85 -9.52 -13.90
N TRP A 441 -16.56 -9.83 -14.04
CA TRP A 441 -15.77 -10.54 -13.04
C TRP A 441 -15.45 -9.69 -11.79
N VAL A 442 -15.47 -8.36 -11.89
CA VAL A 442 -15.42 -7.47 -10.72
C VAL A 442 -16.82 -7.10 -10.21
N GLY A 443 -17.86 -7.70 -10.80
CA GLY A 443 -19.27 -7.44 -10.53
C GLY A 443 -20.06 -8.73 -10.24
N ALA A 444 -21.03 -9.03 -11.11
CA ALA A 444 -21.97 -10.12 -10.92
C ALA A 444 -21.34 -11.53 -10.94
N ALA A 445 -20.19 -11.72 -11.59
CA ALA A 445 -19.42 -12.96 -11.56
C ALA A 445 -18.30 -12.95 -10.49
N GLY A 446 -18.19 -11.89 -9.69
CA GLY A 446 -17.20 -11.73 -8.62
C GLY A 446 -17.86 -11.47 -7.26
N MET A 447 -17.16 -10.71 -6.41
CA MET A 447 -17.54 -10.47 -5.01
C MET A 447 -18.99 -9.93 -4.83
N PRO A 448 -19.48 -8.96 -5.63
CA PRO A 448 -20.88 -8.54 -5.53
C PRO A 448 -21.89 -9.67 -5.84
N GLY A 449 -21.60 -10.51 -6.83
CA GLY A 449 -22.41 -11.70 -7.12
C GLY A 449 -22.38 -12.73 -5.98
N GLN A 450 -21.20 -12.98 -5.42
CA GLN A 450 -21.05 -13.86 -4.25
C GLN A 450 -21.85 -13.35 -3.05
N THR A 451 -21.86 -12.04 -2.84
CA THR A 451 -22.63 -11.36 -1.80
C THR A 451 -24.13 -11.59 -1.98
N ALA A 452 -24.63 -11.41 -3.21
CA ALA A 452 -26.04 -11.66 -3.54
C ALA A 452 -26.41 -13.14 -3.33
N PHE A 453 -25.58 -14.06 -3.84
CA PHE A 453 -25.84 -15.50 -3.78
C PHE A 453 -25.84 -16.01 -2.32
N TYR A 454 -24.82 -15.64 -1.53
CA TYR A 454 -24.73 -16.04 -0.13
C TYR A 454 -25.87 -15.47 0.71
N GLY A 455 -26.07 -14.15 0.64
CA GLY A 455 -27.10 -13.48 1.41
C GLY A 455 -28.50 -14.02 1.10
N PHE A 456 -28.78 -14.30 -0.17
CA PHE A 456 -30.08 -14.83 -0.58
C PHE A 456 -30.26 -16.29 -0.15
N TYR A 457 -29.39 -17.21 -0.57
CA TYR A 457 -29.60 -18.65 -0.33
C TYR A 457 -29.32 -19.09 1.11
N TYR A 458 -28.24 -18.60 1.74
CA TYR A 458 -27.80 -19.10 3.05
C TYR A 458 -28.46 -18.37 4.22
N ILE A 459 -28.65 -17.06 4.12
CA ILE A 459 -29.26 -16.25 5.18
C ILE A 459 -30.76 -16.09 4.92
N GLY A 460 -31.13 -15.68 3.71
CA GLY A 460 -32.52 -15.47 3.30
C GLY A 460 -33.34 -16.77 3.33
N GLN A 461 -32.73 -17.90 2.97
CA GLN A 461 -33.34 -19.24 2.94
C GLN A 461 -34.72 -19.20 2.28
N PRO A 462 -34.77 -18.84 0.98
CA PRO A 462 -36.00 -18.52 0.28
C PRO A 462 -36.91 -19.74 0.17
N LYS A 463 -38.22 -19.50 0.26
CA LYS A 463 -39.25 -20.47 -0.08
C LYS A 463 -40.13 -19.91 -1.18
N LYS A 464 -40.60 -20.80 -2.05
CA LYS A 464 -41.56 -20.47 -3.10
C LYS A 464 -42.77 -19.74 -2.50
N ASP A 465 -43.30 -18.78 -3.25
CA ASP A 465 -44.47 -17.95 -2.92
C ASP A 465 -44.27 -16.97 -1.74
N GLU A 466 -43.07 -16.90 -1.16
CA GLU A 466 -42.72 -15.83 -0.21
C GLU A 466 -42.54 -14.47 -0.88
N THR A 467 -42.73 -13.40 -0.11
CA THR A 467 -42.47 -12.03 -0.54
C THR A 467 -41.11 -11.54 -0.05
N ILE A 468 -40.29 -11.01 -0.96
CA ILE A 468 -39.00 -10.38 -0.67
C ILE A 468 -39.02 -8.89 -1.05
N PHE A 469 -38.44 -8.06 -0.19
CA PHE A 469 -38.15 -6.65 -0.45
C PHE A 469 -36.65 -6.41 -0.48
N ILE A 470 -36.18 -5.76 -1.55
CA ILE A 470 -34.76 -5.51 -1.81
C ILE A 470 -34.54 -4.01 -1.93
N THR A 471 -33.69 -3.45 -1.08
CA THR A 471 -33.28 -2.03 -1.19
C THR A 471 -32.06 -1.89 -2.09
N GLY A 472 -31.93 -0.74 -2.76
CA GLY A 472 -30.87 -0.54 -3.76
C GLY A 472 -30.95 -1.58 -4.89
N ALA A 473 -32.19 -1.95 -5.27
CA ALA A 473 -32.47 -3.13 -6.10
C ALA A 473 -31.83 -3.06 -7.50
N SER A 474 -31.60 -1.86 -8.04
CA SER A 474 -30.93 -1.68 -9.34
C SER A 474 -29.41 -1.62 -9.24
N GLY A 475 -28.83 -1.83 -8.05
CA GLY A 475 -27.39 -1.82 -7.81
C GLY A 475 -26.72 -3.16 -8.11
N ALA A 476 -25.43 -3.27 -7.82
CA ALA A 476 -24.64 -4.46 -8.12
C ALA A 476 -25.18 -5.75 -7.47
N VAL A 477 -25.51 -5.70 -6.17
CA VAL A 477 -26.01 -6.85 -5.42
C VAL A 477 -27.51 -7.07 -5.66
N GLY A 478 -28.31 -6.01 -5.49
CA GLY A 478 -29.77 -6.09 -5.54
C GLY A 478 -30.32 -6.64 -6.86
N GLN A 479 -29.68 -6.32 -7.99
CA GLN A 479 -30.15 -6.77 -9.31
C GLN A 479 -30.02 -8.30 -9.47
N ILE A 480 -29.02 -8.90 -8.81
CA ILE A 480 -28.81 -10.35 -8.82
C ILE A 480 -29.76 -11.01 -7.83
N VAL A 481 -29.89 -10.48 -6.61
CA VAL A 481 -30.84 -11.00 -5.59
C VAL A 481 -32.26 -11.08 -6.15
N GLY A 482 -32.71 -10.05 -6.85
CA GLY A 482 -34.06 -10.02 -7.41
C GLY A 482 -34.31 -11.12 -8.43
N GLN A 483 -33.36 -11.37 -9.32
CA GLN A 483 -33.48 -12.42 -10.33
C GLN A 483 -33.38 -13.82 -9.73
N LEU A 484 -32.50 -14.02 -8.73
CA LEU A 484 -32.48 -15.27 -7.96
C LEU A 484 -33.83 -15.49 -7.27
N ALA A 485 -34.41 -14.45 -6.67
CA ALA A 485 -35.74 -14.54 -6.06
C ALA A 485 -36.86 -14.85 -7.06
N LYS A 486 -36.84 -14.25 -8.27
CA LYS A 486 -37.77 -14.62 -9.34
C LYS A 486 -37.60 -16.07 -9.77
N ARG A 487 -36.36 -16.56 -9.87
CA ARG A 487 -36.04 -17.96 -10.20
C ARG A 487 -36.60 -18.93 -9.16
N GLU A 488 -36.53 -18.59 -7.88
CA GLU A 488 -37.08 -19.42 -6.78
C GLU A 488 -38.60 -19.25 -6.59
N GLY A 489 -39.27 -18.47 -7.44
CA GLY A 489 -40.72 -18.30 -7.40
C GLY A 489 -41.23 -17.39 -6.29
N LEU A 490 -40.43 -16.39 -5.88
CA LEU A 490 -40.87 -15.38 -4.92
C LEU A 490 -41.57 -14.21 -5.62
N LYS A 491 -42.37 -13.49 -4.82
CA LYS A 491 -42.86 -12.15 -5.15
C LYS A 491 -41.81 -11.12 -4.76
N VAL A 492 -41.29 -10.38 -5.73
CA VAL A 492 -40.11 -9.52 -5.59
C VAL A 492 -40.49 -8.05 -5.67
N ILE A 493 -40.13 -7.32 -4.63
CA ILE A 493 -40.34 -5.88 -4.49
C ILE A 493 -38.97 -5.20 -4.42
N GLY A 494 -38.79 -4.12 -5.18
CA GLY A 494 -37.53 -3.37 -5.22
C GLY A 494 -37.70 -1.88 -4.95
N SER A 495 -36.73 -1.26 -4.27
CA SER A 495 -36.60 0.20 -4.25
C SER A 495 -35.35 0.68 -4.99
N ALA A 496 -35.50 1.78 -5.73
CA ALA A 496 -34.40 2.47 -6.42
C ALA A 496 -34.57 3.99 -6.33
N GLY A 497 -33.53 4.76 -6.66
CA GLY A 497 -33.51 6.22 -6.43
C GLY A 497 -34.07 7.08 -7.57
N THR A 498 -34.44 6.48 -8.70
CA THR A 498 -34.91 7.19 -9.90
C THR A 498 -35.94 6.34 -10.64
N ASP A 499 -36.87 6.98 -11.37
CA ASP A 499 -37.92 6.27 -12.11
C ASP A 499 -37.36 5.39 -13.24
N GLU A 500 -36.26 5.79 -13.89
CA GLU A 500 -35.57 4.99 -14.92
C GLU A 500 -35.13 3.62 -14.36
N LYS A 501 -34.43 3.63 -13.21
CA LYS A 501 -34.03 2.43 -12.48
C LYS A 501 -35.23 1.56 -12.11
N VAL A 502 -36.35 2.17 -11.71
CA VAL A 502 -37.60 1.47 -11.37
C VAL A 502 -38.20 0.77 -12.59
N GLN A 503 -38.26 1.46 -13.73
CA GLN A 503 -38.76 0.88 -14.98
C GLN A 503 -37.91 -0.29 -15.42
N TRP A 504 -36.58 -0.18 -15.31
CA TRP A 504 -35.69 -1.29 -15.63
C TRP A 504 -35.89 -2.51 -14.73
N LEU A 505 -36.06 -2.31 -13.42
CA LEU A 505 -36.37 -3.42 -12.49
C LEU A 505 -37.65 -4.17 -12.90
N LYS A 506 -38.70 -3.45 -13.29
CA LYS A 506 -39.97 -4.05 -13.71
C LYS A 506 -39.86 -4.72 -15.08
N ASN A 507 -39.36 -3.99 -16.07
CA ASN A 507 -39.45 -4.39 -17.47
C ASN A 507 -38.35 -5.38 -17.85
N GLU A 508 -37.13 -5.19 -17.35
CA GLU A 508 -36.00 -6.05 -17.72
C GLU A 508 -35.79 -7.21 -16.75
N LEU A 509 -35.95 -6.97 -15.44
CA LEU A 509 -35.70 -7.98 -14.41
C LEU A 509 -36.97 -8.64 -13.86
N SER A 510 -38.14 -8.25 -14.36
CA SER A 510 -39.44 -8.86 -14.00
C SER A 510 -39.76 -8.80 -12.50
N PHE A 511 -39.35 -7.73 -11.81
CA PHE A 511 -39.80 -7.46 -10.44
C PHE A 511 -41.32 -7.24 -10.43
N ASP A 512 -42.02 -7.90 -9.51
CA ASP A 512 -43.49 -7.79 -9.40
C ASP A 512 -43.93 -6.39 -8.97
N HIS A 513 -43.09 -5.71 -8.18
CA HIS A 513 -43.26 -4.29 -7.88
C HIS A 513 -41.90 -3.62 -7.73
N ALA A 514 -41.84 -2.35 -8.11
CA ALA A 514 -40.72 -1.48 -7.78
C ALA A 514 -41.19 -0.04 -7.68
N PHE A 515 -40.51 0.75 -6.85
CA PHE A 515 -40.84 2.14 -6.62
C PHE A 515 -39.60 3.00 -6.40
N ASN A 516 -39.74 4.29 -6.73
CA ASN A 516 -38.71 5.28 -6.49
C ASN A 516 -38.86 5.77 -5.05
N TYR A 517 -37.89 5.45 -4.19
CA TYR A 517 -38.01 5.76 -2.76
C TYR A 517 -37.98 7.27 -2.47
N ASN A 518 -37.55 8.10 -3.41
CA ASN A 518 -37.53 9.56 -3.26
C ASN A 518 -38.90 10.22 -3.49
N THR A 519 -39.86 9.51 -4.10
CA THR A 519 -41.14 10.10 -4.55
C THR A 519 -42.35 9.50 -3.88
N VAL A 520 -42.19 8.47 -3.05
CA VAL A 520 -43.29 7.73 -2.43
C VAL A 520 -43.10 7.55 -0.93
N ASN A 521 -44.19 7.30 -0.22
CA ASN A 521 -44.14 6.86 1.18
C ASN A 521 -43.89 5.35 1.24
N ILE A 522 -42.68 4.96 1.65
CA ILE A 522 -42.22 3.56 1.66
C ILE A 522 -43.12 2.66 2.52
N ARG A 523 -43.56 3.15 3.69
CA ARG A 523 -44.46 2.38 4.59
C ARG A 523 -45.78 2.05 3.90
N LYS A 524 -46.36 3.02 3.16
CA LYS A 524 -47.59 2.80 2.39
C LYS A 524 -47.37 1.84 1.22
N GLU A 525 -46.22 1.90 0.57
CA GLU A 525 -45.89 0.95 -0.51
C GLU A 525 -45.77 -0.48 0.01
N LEU A 526 -45.00 -0.71 1.08
CA LEU A 526 -44.81 -2.05 1.63
C LEU A 526 -46.09 -2.65 2.23
N ALA A 527 -46.98 -1.83 2.77
CA ALA A 527 -48.26 -2.29 3.31
C ALA A 527 -49.15 -3.00 2.27
N LYS A 528 -48.99 -2.70 0.97
CA LYS A 528 -49.73 -3.36 -0.13
C LYS A 528 -49.32 -4.81 -0.36
N PHE A 529 -48.19 -5.23 0.21
CA PHE A 529 -47.56 -6.53 -0.04
C PHE A 529 -47.33 -7.32 1.26
N ASN A 530 -48.11 -7.04 2.30
CA ASN A 530 -48.07 -7.77 3.56
C ASN A 530 -48.56 -9.22 3.35
N PRO A 531 -47.88 -10.26 3.89
CA PRO A 531 -46.70 -10.17 4.75
C PRO A 531 -45.34 -10.28 4.03
N LEU A 532 -44.37 -9.46 4.47
CA LEU A 532 -42.99 -9.45 3.96
C LEU A 532 -42.16 -10.54 4.66
N ASN A 533 -41.73 -11.57 3.95
CA ASN A 533 -41.01 -12.72 4.52
C ASN A 533 -39.49 -12.55 4.55
N ILE A 534 -38.93 -11.88 3.54
CA ILE A 534 -37.49 -11.63 3.43
C ILE A 534 -37.25 -10.15 3.16
N TYR A 535 -36.31 -9.56 3.88
CA TYR A 535 -35.78 -8.24 3.58
C TYR A 535 -34.29 -8.36 3.27
N PHE A 536 -33.87 -7.92 2.08
CA PHE A 536 -32.47 -7.85 1.71
C PHE A 536 -32.02 -6.40 1.78
N ASP A 537 -31.27 -6.05 2.83
CA ASP A 537 -30.91 -4.67 3.13
C ASP A 537 -29.56 -4.29 2.54
N ASN A 538 -29.57 -3.29 1.66
CA ASN A 538 -28.38 -2.60 1.16
C ASN A 538 -28.34 -1.12 1.60
N VAL A 539 -29.35 -0.63 2.34
CA VAL A 539 -29.59 0.80 2.57
C VAL A 539 -29.71 1.17 4.05
N GLY A 540 -30.40 0.40 4.89
CA GLY A 540 -30.67 0.74 6.28
C GLY A 540 -31.68 1.88 6.46
N GLY A 541 -31.61 2.56 7.62
CA GLY A 541 -32.37 3.76 7.93
C GLY A 541 -33.90 3.59 7.82
N ASP A 542 -34.58 4.58 7.24
CA ASP A 542 -36.04 4.59 7.12
C ASP A 542 -36.60 3.39 6.34
N GLN A 543 -35.84 2.83 5.39
CA GLN A 543 -36.28 1.64 4.64
C GLN A 543 -36.31 0.39 5.52
N LEU A 544 -35.29 0.22 6.38
CA LEU A 544 -35.24 -0.84 7.37
C LEU A 544 -36.39 -0.69 8.37
N GLU A 545 -36.63 0.52 8.88
CA GLU A 545 -37.72 0.77 9.82
C GLU A 545 -39.11 0.46 9.19
N ALA A 546 -39.29 0.78 7.91
CA ALA A 546 -40.48 0.43 7.14
C ALA A 546 -40.60 -1.09 6.93
N ALA A 547 -39.51 -1.78 6.59
CA ALA A 547 -39.48 -3.23 6.40
C ALA A 547 -39.83 -3.99 7.68
N ILE A 548 -39.26 -3.60 8.84
CA ILE A 548 -39.60 -4.19 10.16
C ILE A 548 -41.10 -4.06 10.45
N ALA A 549 -41.70 -2.92 10.10
CA ALA A 549 -43.12 -2.69 10.28
C ALA A 549 -43.99 -3.58 9.37
N ALA A 550 -43.57 -3.82 8.13
CA ALA A 550 -44.27 -4.66 7.14
C ALA A 550 -43.95 -6.17 7.26
N ALA A 551 -42.98 -6.54 8.09
CA ALA A 551 -42.52 -7.93 8.23
C ALA A 551 -43.63 -8.92 8.63
N ALA A 552 -43.57 -10.11 8.05
CA ALA A 552 -44.24 -11.30 8.55
C ALA A 552 -43.70 -11.71 9.92
N ASP A 553 -44.47 -12.53 10.63
CA ASP A 553 -43.89 -13.31 11.72
C ASP A 553 -42.78 -14.23 11.18
N HIS A 554 -41.68 -14.32 11.91
CA HIS A 554 -40.49 -15.10 11.55
C HIS A 554 -39.79 -14.66 10.25
N ALA A 555 -40.02 -13.43 9.78
CA ALA A 555 -39.32 -12.91 8.62
C ALA A 555 -37.79 -12.80 8.86
N ARG A 556 -37.03 -12.92 7.77
CA ARG A 556 -35.56 -12.89 7.78
C ARG A 556 -35.05 -11.60 7.13
N PHE A 557 -34.15 -10.95 7.82
CA PHE A 557 -33.53 -9.70 7.45
C PHE A 557 -32.05 -9.99 7.18
N VAL A 558 -31.68 -9.92 5.89
CA VAL A 558 -30.33 -10.10 5.39
C VAL A 558 -29.67 -8.72 5.36
N GLU A 559 -28.88 -8.41 6.38
CA GLU A 559 -28.24 -7.11 6.53
C GLU A 559 -26.91 -7.09 5.75
N CYS A 560 -26.97 -6.80 4.45
CA CYS A 560 -25.81 -6.79 3.55
C CYS A 560 -25.03 -5.48 3.65
N GLY A 561 -25.72 -4.35 3.73
CA GLY A 561 -25.11 -3.04 3.89
C GLY A 561 -26.14 -1.98 4.27
N MET A 562 -25.66 -0.86 4.80
CA MET A 562 -26.51 0.26 5.20
C MET A 562 -25.96 1.56 4.63
N ILE A 563 -25.92 1.67 3.29
CA ILE A 563 -25.23 2.78 2.62
C ILE A 563 -25.76 4.17 3.02
N SER A 564 -27.03 4.27 3.45
CA SER A 564 -27.57 5.55 3.94
C SER A 564 -26.83 6.05 5.18
N GLN A 565 -26.26 5.16 5.99
CA GLN A 565 -25.61 5.43 7.26
C GLN A 565 -24.08 5.64 7.13
N TYR A 566 -23.51 5.60 5.93
CA TYR A 566 -22.06 5.72 5.73
C TYR A 566 -21.52 7.15 5.92
N HIS A 567 -22.41 8.12 6.10
CA HIS A 567 -22.14 9.54 6.23
C HIS A 567 -22.75 10.02 7.54
N LYS A 568 -21.98 10.77 8.34
CA LYS A 568 -22.38 11.18 9.69
C LYS A 568 -23.61 12.08 9.66
N SER A 569 -23.79 12.84 8.58
CA SER A 569 -24.96 13.71 8.39
C SER A 569 -26.29 12.96 8.32
N ASN A 570 -26.25 11.64 8.08
CA ASN A 570 -27.42 10.81 7.80
C ASN A 570 -27.71 9.76 8.88
N ASP A 571 -27.04 9.85 10.04
CA ASP A 571 -27.21 8.90 11.13
C ASP A 571 -28.64 8.98 11.68
N VAL A 572 -29.38 7.88 11.55
CA VAL A 572 -30.78 7.76 11.98
C VAL A 572 -30.96 6.45 12.75
N GLY A 573 -31.45 6.56 13.99
CA GLY A 573 -31.76 5.41 14.83
C GLY A 573 -33.04 4.67 14.39
N ILE A 574 -33.02 3.34 14.47
CA ILE A 574 -34.18 2.47 14.20
C ILE A 574 -35.09 2.39 15.43
N ARG A 575 -36.33 2.89 15.34
CA ARG A 575 -37.18 3.14 16.53
C ARG A 575 -38.14 2.00 16.85
N ASN A 576 -38.33 1.04 15.95
CA ASN A 576 -39.34 -0.01 16.08
C ASN A 576 -38.77 -1.40 16.34
N LEU A 577 -37.56 -1.51 16.92
CA LEU A 577 -36.91 -2.78 17.22
C LEU A 577 -37.71 -3.69 18.17
N ILE A 578 -38.67 -3.15 18.94
CA ILE A 578 -39.63 -3.98 19.71
C ILE A 578 -40.39 -4.98 18.82
N LEU A 579 -40.56 -4.69 17.53
CA LEU A 579 -41.17 -5.60 16.58
C LEU A 579 -40.28 -6.80 16.24
N VAL A 580 -38.96 -6.74 16.45
CA VAL A 580 -38.07 -7.90 16.32
C VAL A 580 -38.48 -8.97 17.32
N VAL A 581 -38.73 -8.59 18.58
CA VAL A 581 -39.24 -9.50 19.62
C VAL A 581 -40.65 -9.95 19.27
N ARG A 582 -41.56 -9.00 19.02
CA ARG A 582 -42.99 -9.31 18.82
C ARG A 582 -43.25 -10.18 17.61
N LYS A 583 -42.46 -10.05 16.54
CA LYS A 583 -42.59 -10.82 15.29
C LYS A 583 -41.57 -11.95 15.18
N ARG A 584 -40.68 -12.13 16.16
CA ARG A 584 -39.64 -13.16 16.17
C ARG A 584 -38.76 -13.09 14.92
N LEU A 585 -38.38 -11.87 14.55
CA LEU A 585 -37.58 -11.61 13.35
C LEU A 585 -36.14 -12.08 13.55
N LYS A 586 -35.51 -12.54 12.47
CA LYS A 586 -34.07 -12.80 12.44
C LYS A 586 -33.38 -11.69 11.65
N LEU A 587 -32.61 -10.84 12.33
CA LEU A 587 -31.77 -9.80 11.71
C LEU A 587 -30.32 -10.29 11.73
N GLN A 588 -29.74 -10.54 10.57
CA GLN A 588 -28.40 -11.10 10.45
C GLN A 588 -27.55 -10.33 9.43
N GLY A 589 -26.49 -9.71 9.94
CA GLY A 589 -25.41 -9.17 9.12
C GLY A 589 -24.42 -10.25 8.68
N PHE A 590 -23.69 -9.96 7.61
CA PHE A 590 -22.61 -10.82 7.13
C PHE A 590 -21.55 -10.01 6.40
N ILE A 591 -20.31 -10.50 6.43
CA ILE A 591 -19.20 -9.99 5.61
C ILE A 591 -18.80 -11.11 4.65
N ILE A 592 -18.93 -10.86 3.35
CA ILE A 592 -18.71 -11.90 2.33
C ILE A 592 -17.28 -12.49 2.39
N PHE A 593 -16.30 -11.73 2.88
CA PHE A 593 -14.90 -12.16 3.00
C PHE A 593 -14.71 -13.38 3.90
N ASP A 594 -15.62 -13.62 4.85
CA ASP A 594 -15.59 -14.81 5.69
C ASP A 594 -15.92 -16.07 4.88
N GLN A 595 -16.83 -15.94 3.92
CA GLN A 595 -17.35 -17.05 3.12
C GLN A 595 -16.51 -17.31 1.87
N THR A 596 -15.83 -16.28 1.34
CA THR A 596 -14.90 -16.46 0.22
C THR A 596 -13.69 -17.33 0.57
N LYS A 597 -13.47 -17.65 1.85
CA LYS A 597 -12.46 -18.61 2.30
C LYS A 597 -12.94 -20.06 2.20
N ASP A 598 -14.24 -20.30 2.08
CA ASP A 598 -14.80 -21.64 1.90
C ASP A 598 -14.76 -22.03 0.41
N GLU A 599 -13.94 -23.03 0.09
CA GLU A 599 -13.79 -23.53 -1.28
C GLU A 599 -15.07 -24.17 -1.82
N ASN A 600 -15.92 -24.76 -0.98
CA ASN A 600 -17.18 -25.37 -1.42
C ASN A 600 -18.17 -24.29 -1.86
N PHE A 601 -18.31 -23.23 -1.06
CA PHE A 601 -19.11 -22.06 -1.43
C PHE A 601 -18.62 -21.44 -2.75
N ASN A 602 -17.30 -21.23 -2.88
CA ASN A 602 -16.73 -20.70 -4.12
C ASN A 602 -17.04 -21.62 -5.32
N ARG A 603 -16.84 -22.94 -5.17
CA ARG A 603 -17.11 -23.90 -6.23
C ARG A 603 -18.56 -23.85 -6.66
N GLU A 604 -19.49 -23.82 -5.72
CA GLU A 604 -20.92 -23.69 -6.01
C GLU A 604 -21.21 -22.41 -6.79
N PHE A 605 -20.80 -21.26 -6.29
CA PHE A 605 -21.04 -19.96 -6.93
C PHE A 605 -20.47 -19.92 -8.36
N TYR A 606 -19.18 -20.22 -8.53
CA TYR A 606 -18.51 -20.11 -9.82
C TYR A 606 -18.98 -21.16 -10.84
N SER A 607 -19.56 -22.27 -10.38
CA SER A 607 -20.17 -23.27 -11.27
C SER A 607 -21.52 -22.85 -11.84
N LYS A 608 -22.22 -21.90 -11.19
CA LYS A 608 -23.59 -21.50 -11.49
C LYS A 608 -23.68 -20.09 -12.07
N VAL A 609 -23.35 -19.08 -11.27
CA VAL A 609 -23.69 -17.68 -11.54
C VAL A 609 -23.03 -17.15 -12.83
N PRO A 610 -21.72 -17.36 -13.08
CA PRO A 610 -21.12 -16.95 -14.35
C PRO A 610 -21.80 -17.58 -15.57
N LYS A 611 -22.23 -18.85 -15.48
CA LYS A 611 -22.93 -19.55 -16.59
C LYS A 611 -24.32 -18.99 -16.82
N TRP A 612 -25.07 -18.71 -15.75
CA TRP A 612 -26.38 -18.07 -15.85
C TRP A 612 -26.31 -16.67 -16.45
N ILE A 613 -25.21 -15.93 -16.22
CA ILE A 613 -25.00 -14.64 -16.89
C ILE A 613 -24.68 -14.87 -18.36
N ALA A 614 -23.75 -15.78 -18.66
CA ALA A 614 -23.27 -16.03 -20.03
C ALA A 614 -24.38 -16.54 -20.98
N ASN A 615 -25.33 -17.31 -20.46
CA ASN A 615 -26.45 -17.82 -21.25
C ASN A 615 -27.70 -16.92 -21.21
N GLY A 616 -27.63 -15.76 -20.56
CA GLY A 616 -28.72 -14.77 -20.50
C GLY A 616 -29.83 -15.08 -19.50
N GLU A 617 -29.71 -16.12 -18.66
CA GLU A 617 -30.64 -16.39 -17.56
C GLU A 617 -30.61 -15.29 -16.48
N LEU A 618 -29.44 -14.67 -16.27
CA LEU A 618 -29.27 -13.49 -15.43
C LEU A 618 -28.82 -12.30 -16.28
N LYS A 619 -29.68 -11.29 -16.38
CA LYS A 619 -29.35 -10.01 -17.00
C LYS A 619 -28.58 -9.13 -16.03
N ILE A 620 -27.60 -8.39 -16.54
CA ILE A 620 -26.81 -7.46 -15.74
C ILE A 620 -26.79 -6.07 -16.35
N LYS A 621 -26.72 -5.06 -15.49
CA LYS A 621 -26.45 -3.67 -15.85
C LYS A 621 -25.18 -3.23 -15.16
N GLU A 622 -24.27 -2.68 -15.95
CA GLU A 622 -22.98 -2.13 -15.50
C GLU A 622 -22.89 -0.67 -15.91
N ASP A 623 -22.25 0.12 -15.06
CA ASP A 623 -21.93 1.53 -15.29
C ASP A 623 -20.42 1.65 -15.42
N VAL A 624 -19.95 1.66 -16.66
CA VAL A 624 -18.54 1.55 -17.01
C VAL A 624 -17.95 2.94 -17.21
N THR A 625 -17.15 3.38 -16.25
CA THR A 625 -16.31 4.57 -16.38
C THR A 625 -15.04 4.20 -17.14
N LYS A 626 -14.72 4.90 -18.23
CA LYS A 626 -13.50 4.66 -19.02
C LYS A 626 -12.38 5.61 -18.57
N GLY A 627 -11.21 5.04 -18.31
CA GLY A 627 -10.01 5.78 -17.91
C GLY A 627 -9.90 5.99 -16.39
N LEU A 628 -8.68 5.88 -15.87
CA LEU A 628 -8.40 6.11 -14.44
C LEU A 628 -8.61 7.57 -14.04
N GLU A 629 -8.48 8.51 -14.98
CA GLU A 629 -8.65 9.94 -14.75
C GLU A 629 -10.07 10.33 -14.31
N GLN A 630 -11.08 9.53 -14.68
CA GLN A 630 -12.48 9.74 -14.30
C GLN A 630 -12.91 8.95 -13.05
N ALA A 631 -12.03 8.10 -12.54
CA ALA A 631 -12.33 7.27 -11.38
C ALA A 631 -12.65 8.07 -10.10
N PRO A 632 -11.99 9.21 -9.78
CA PRO A 632 -12.33 9.99 -8.59
C PRO A 632 -13.81 10.40 -8.56
N GLU A 633 -14.33 10.92 -9.66
CA GLU A 633 -15.71 11.35 -9.82
C GLU A 633 -16.67 10.16 -9.75
N ALA A 634 -16.31 9.04 -10.39
CA ALA A 634 -17.12 7.82 -10.38
C ALA A 634 -17.22 7.24 -8.96
N VAL A 635 -16.10 7.18 -8.21
CA VAL A 635 -16.09 6.71 -6.82
C VAL A 635 -16.96 7.59 -5.93
N VAL A 636 -16.89 8.92 -6.06
CA VAL A 636 -17.77 9.82 -5.30
C VAL A 636 -19.24 9.68 -5.74
N GLY A 637 -19.47 9.42 -7.02
CA GLY A 637 -20.80 9.30 -7.61
C GLY A 637 -21.67 8.21 -7.00
N ILE A 638 -21.08 7.08 -6.58
CA ILE A 638 -21.84 5.95 -6.01
C ILE A 638 -22.53 6.33 -4.69
N PHE A 639 -21.89 7.16 -3.86
CA PHE A 639 -22.44 7.61 -2.58
C PHE A 639 -23.61 8.59 -2.75
N LYS A 640 -23.75 9.13 -3.95
CA LYS A 640 -24.86 10.00 -4.37
C LYS A 640 -25.87 9.26 -5.26
N GLY A 641 -25.73 7.95 -5.39
CA GLY A 641 -26.63 7.11 -6.20
C GLY A 641 -26.62 7.43 -7.69
N LYS A 642 -25.55 8.06 -8.21
CA LYS A 642 -25.46 8.46 -9.63
C LYS A 642 -25.35 7.27 -10.57
N ASN A 643 -24.72 6.19 -10.14
CA ASN A 643 -24.48 5.03 -10.99
C ASN A 643 -25.78 4.27 -11.31
N PHE A 644 -25.86 3.67 -12.49
CA PHE A 644 -26.94 2.76 -12.86
C PHE A 644 -26.41 1.35 -13.13
N GLY A 645 -26.59 0.47 -12.14
CA GLY A 645 -26.02 -0.88 -12.16
C GLY A 645 -24.71 -0.95 -11.39
N LYS A 646 -23.88 -1.94 -11.71
CA LYS A 646 -22.57 -2.12 -11.08
C LYS A 646 -21.56 -1.10 -11.63
N ALA A 647 -21.10 -0.18 -10.77
CA ALA A 647 -20.07 0.79 -11.12
C ALA A 647 -18.68 0.14 -11.20
N VAL A 648 -17.97 0.38 -12.30
CA VAL A 648 -16.62 -0.14 -12.57
C VAL A 648 -15.80 0.91 -13.31
N VAL A 649 -14.48 0.83 -13.19
CA VAL A 649 -13.55 1.58 -14.03
C VAL A 649 -12.86 0.62 -14.98
N GLN A 650 -12.95 0.89 -16.28
CA GLN A 650 -12.14 0.27 -17.32
C GLN A 650 -10.84 1.07 -17.46
N ILE A 651 -9.74 0.48 -17.02
CA ILE A 651 -8.40 1.08 -17.00
C ILE A 651 -7.72 0.87 -18.36
N ALA A 652 -7.81 -0.34 -18.91
CA ALA A 652 -7.21 -0.71 -20.19
C ALA A 652 -8.03 -1.81 -20.88
N ASP A 653 -7.86 -1.95 -22.20
CA ASP A 653 -8.57 -2.94 -23.00
C ASP A 653 -7.93 -4.34 -22.95
N ASP A 654 -6.60 -4.45 -22.74
CA ASP A 654 -5.84 -5.70 -22.92
C ASP A 654 -4.59 -5.93 -22.05
#